data_AF-A0A835CV81-F1
#
_entry.id   AF-A0A835CV81-F1
#
_cell.length_a   1.000
_cell.length_b   1.000
_cell.length_c   1.000
_cell.angle_alpha   90.00
_cell.angle_beta   90.00
_cell.angle_gamma   90.00
#
_symmetry.space_group_name_H-M   'P 1'
#
loop_
_entity.id
_entity.type
_entity.pdbx_description
1 polymer ?
#
loop_
_entity_poly.entity_id
_entity_poly.type
_entity_poly.pdbx_seq_one_letter_code
_entity_poly.pdbx_strand_id
1 'polypeptide(L)'
;MEVFKFILVLFTIKNNFIWIESCEITINEDLAGHNQPLLLHTNLKDGFLYPNSDDETIQINPGESIVLACPGGQFDEDSISTNDNVRAECTQENSFVVENKDFTGSLKDISCSRNPQTKVKTTLDKCSRDGVKGTIGFHVNAKSKHNYQSIIDFCHNAKIGHTVYAHTKIPAQIKNHQKGVARVEFKQDNFFKGISVRNVYRKTEQVKTIANIVGSMELAEDFIHDKGEYFFAKGHLVAKADFIFGSQQLATFSYVNAIPMWQNVNGKNWARLEESVRNYASDRNRDLEVWTGSLGILQIKDANRKSHDLYLHRSVVYDSISKAGVAFITINNPYLKSLDDEYVVCKDVCDDLPWFNYKSTWRRDKYDSGYTYCCKVDDFRNITINKDLAGHNQPLLLHTDLEHGFLYPNSDDETIQINPGESIVLACPGGQFDEDGISTDDNVRAECTQENSFVVEDSDFTTSLKDISCSRNPQTEVKTTLDKCSRDGVKGTIGFHVNTKKHNYQSVIDFCHNAKIGHTVYAHTKIPAQIKNHQKGVARVEFKQDNFFKGISLRNVYKKTEQIKTIANIVGSMELAKDFIHEKGEYYFARGHLVAKADFIFASQQLATFSYVNVIPMWQSINAGNWFSIEESVRNYAIDKNRDLDVWTGSLGIMQIEDVHGELQDIYLHRNAEGKQSIPVPKLLFKVVYDSIGKAGVAFITINNPYLKSLDDEYVVCQDVCDDMPWLNEKSTWKRDKYDKGYTYCCKVDDFRNVFPDLPEFQARKLLK
;
A
#
# COMPACT_ATOMS: atom_id res chain seq x y z
N MET A 1 -59.24 70.73 -45.28
CA MET A 1 -59.18 71.76 -44.23
C MET A 1 -59.92 71.20 -43.03
N GLU A 2 -59.39 71.42 -41.83
CA GLU A 2 -59.78 70.84 -40.53
C GLU A 2 -59.00 69.60 -40.07
N VAL A 3 -58.32 69.86 -38.96
CA VAL A 3 -57.47 69.02 -38.12
C VAL A 3 -58.37 68.45 -37.03
N PHE A 4 -58.55 67.13 -36.98
CA PHE A 4 -59.13 66.48 -35.80
C PHE A 4 -58.00 66.03 -34.87
N LYS A 5 -57.78 66.82 -33.81
CA LYS A 5 -57.01 66.43 -32.62
C LYS A 5 -57.88 65.49 -31.78
N PHE A 6 -57.51 64.21 -31.68
CA PHE A 6 -57.94 63.36 -30.57
C PHE A 6 -56.79 63.24 -29.57
N ILE A 7 -57.08 63.67 -28.35
CA ILE A 7 -56.24 63.60 -27.17
C ILE A 7 -56.17 62.14 -26.73
N LEU A 8 -54.98 61.54 -26.73
CA LEU A 8 -54.72 60.26 -26.07
C LEU A 8 -54.33 60.54 -24.62
N VAL A 9 -55.19 60.17 -23.68
CA VAL A 9 -54.92 60.21 -22.24
C VAL A 9 -53.91 59.11 -21.90
N LEU A 10 -52.69 59.50 -21.54
CA LEU A 10 -51.69 58.61 -20.93
C LEU A 10 -52.03 58.44 -19.45
N PHE A 11 -52.53 57.26 -19.07
CA PHE A 11 -52.54 56.82 -17.67
C PHE A 11 -51.11 56.47 -17.26
N THR A 12 -50.49 57.28 -16.42
CA THR A 12 -49.27 56.92 -15.69
C THR A 12 -49.63 55.94 -14.58
N ILE A 13 -49.41 54.64 -14.83
CA ILE A 13 -49.30 53.67 -13.74
C ILE A 13 -47.95 53.92 -13.06
N LYS A 14 -47.97 54.59 -11.90
CA LYS A 14 -46.85 54.51 -10.96
C LYS A 14 -46.81 53.07 -10.42
N ASN A 15 -46.03 52.21 -11.08
CA ASN A 15 -45.53 51.00 -10.42
C ASN A 15 -44.52 51.47 -9.36
N ASN A 16 -44.99 51.65 -8.12
CA ASN A 16 -44.12 51.62 -6.96
C ASN A 16 -43.56 50.20 -6.87
N PHE A 17 -42.43 49.93 -7.51
CA PHE A 17 -41.57 48.83 -7.08
C PHE A 17 -41.06 49.19 -5.69
N ILE A 18 -41.71 48.65 -4.66
CA ILE A 18 -41.15 48.60 -3.31
C ILE A 18 -39.98 47.63 -3.42
N TRP A 19 -38.74 48.14 -3.40
CA TRP A 19 -37.57 47.31 -3.17
C TRP A 19 -37.70 46.79 -1.75
N ILE A 20 -37.98 45.49 -1.61
CA ILE A 20 -37.92 44.80 -0.33
C ILE A 20 -36.41 44.61 -0.09
N GLU A 21 -35.78 45.46 0.71
CA GLU A 21 -34.36 45.34 1.03
C GLU A 21 -34.14 44.12 1.92
N SER A 22 -33.35 43.16 1.44
CA SER A 22 -32.84 42.04 2.25
C SER A 22 -31.86 42.54 3.30
N CYS A 23 -31.67 41.75 4.37
CA CYS A 23 -30.59 42.03 5.29
C CYS A 23 -29.28 41.52 4.69
N GLU A 24 -28.32 42.41 4.55
CA GLU A 24 -26.99 42.12 4.01
C GLU A 24 -25.96 42.19 5.14
N ILE A 25 -25.19 41.10 5.31
CA ILE A 25 -24.10 41.03 6.28
C ILE A 25 -22.78 40.92 5.53
N THR A 26 -22.02 42.01 5.50
CA THR A 26 -20.69 42.08 4.90
C THR A 26 -19.64 41.57 5.88
N ILE A 27 -18.94 40.48 5.54
CA ILE A 27 -18.05 39.74 6.45
C ILE A 27 -16.94 40.60 7.06
N ASN A 28 -16.31 41.48 6.29
CA ASN A 28 -15.19 42.32 6.75
C ASN A 28 -15.63 43.71 7.23
N GLU A 29 -16.93 44.05 7.19
CA GLU A 29 -17.44 45.34 7.68
C GLU A 29 -18.38 45.15 8.88
N ASP A 30 -19.38 44.29 8.76
CA ASP A 30 -20.39 44.05 9.79
C ASP A 30 -19.88 43.20 10.94
N LEU A 31 -18.86 42.38 10.67
CA LEU A 31 -18.29 41.45 11.64
C LEU A 31 -16.83 41.78 11.99
N ALA A 32 -16.36 42.98 11.65
CA ALA A 32 -14.97 43.43 11.87
C ALA A 32 -14.59 43.58 13.35
N GLY A 33 -15.58 43.59 14.25
CA GLY A 33 -15.41 43.74 15.69
C GLY A 33 -14.85 42.50 16.40
N HIS A 34 -14.30 42.71 17.60
CA HIS A 34 -13.93 41.60 18.48
C HIS A 34 -15.19 40.98 19.10
N ASN A 35 -15.15 39.67 19.38
CA ASN A 35 -16.22 38.92 20.02
C ASN A 35 -17.55 38.82 19.23
N GLN A 36 -17.49 38.68 17.91
CA GLN A 36 -18.68 38.41 17.10
C GLN A 36 -19.45 37.14 17.57
N PRO A 37 -20.80 37.13 17.50
CA PRO A 37 -21.58 35.93 17.70
C PRO A 37 -21.38 34.93 16.54
N LEU A 38 -21.73 33.66 16.78
CA LEU A 38 -21.86 32.68 15.71
C LEU A 38 -23.12 32.98 14.89
N LEU A 39 -23.01 32.92 13.56
CA LEU A 39 -24.13 33.03 12.64
C LEU A 39 -24.55 31.64 12.15
N LEU A 40 -25.74 31.21 12.52
CA LEU A 40 -26.22 29.85 12.29
C LEU A 40 -27.60 29.85 11.63
N HIS A 41 -27.87 28.81 10.85
CA HIS A 41 -29.23 28.54 10.36
C HIS A 41 -30.18 28.26 11.52
N THR A 42 -31.48 28.58 11.35
CA THR A 42 -32.53 28.29 12.34
C THR A 42 -32.65 26.81 12.64
N ASN A 43 -32.55 25.96 11.62
CA ASN A 43 -32.28 24.55 11.82
C ASN A 43 -30.78 24.35 12.06
N LEU A 44 -30.40 24.19 13.33
CA LEU A 44 -29.00 24.06 13.75
C LEU A 44 -28.25 22.87 13.11
N LYS A 45 -28.94 21.92 12.47
CA LYS A 45 -28.28 20.84 11.70
C LYS A 45 -27.66 21.33 10.41
N ASP A 46 -28.14 22.44 9.87
CA ASP A 46 -27.65 23.05 8.63
C ASP A 46 -26.40 23.90 8.89
N GLY A 47 -26.06 24.13 10.17
CA GLY A 47 -24.78 24.67 10.60
C GLY A 47 -24.65 26.19 10.46
N PHE A 48 -23.48 26.63 10.00
CA PHE A 48 -23.13 28.04 9.85
C PHE A 48 -23.70 28.64 8.57
N LEU A 49 -24.13 29.90 8.66
CA LEU A 49 -24.53 30.68 7.49
C LEU A 49 -23.28 31.12 6.75
N TYR A 50 -23.11 30.72 5.50
CA TYR A 50 -22.00 31.15 4.65
C TYR A 50 -22.48 32.14 3.57
N PRO A 51 -21.59 32.99 3.01
CA PRO A 51 -21.93 33.89 1.90
C PRO A 51 -22.46 33.13 0.68
N ASN A 52 -23.43 33.73 -0.03
CA ASN A 52 -23.95 33.17 -1.27
C ASN A 52 -23.11 33.69 -2.46
N SER A 53 -22.39 32.80 -3.15
CA SER A 53 -21.54 33.11 -4.32
C SER A 53 -20.44 34.16 -4.06
N ASP A 54 -19.88 34.75 -5.12
CA ASP A 54 -18.58 35.46 -5.14
C ASP A 54 -18.47 36.71 -4.23
N ASP A 55 -19.56 37.13 -3.59
CA ASP A 55 -19.68 38.35 -2.82
C ASP A 55 -19.27 38.17 -1.34
N GLU A 56 -18.72 39.23 -0.73
CA GLU A 56 -18.36 39.26 0.69
C GLU A 56 -19.59 39.37 1.63
N THR A 57 -20.81 39.10 1.12
CA THR A 57 -22.07 39.33 1.83
C THR A 57 -22.89 38.06 2.06
N ILE A 58 -23.51 37.95 3.23
CA ILE A 58 -24.56 36.97 3.53
C ILE A 58 -25.90 37.69 3.34
N GLN A 59 -26.75 37.12 2.48
CA GLN A 59 -28.07 37.65 2.16
C GLN A 59 -29.13 36.88 2.95
N ILE A 60 -29.96 37.60 3.70
CA ILE A 60 -31.08 37.04 4.47
C ILE A 60 -32.37 37.73 4.02
N ASN A 61 -33.36 36.95 3.61
CA ASN A 61 -34.60 37.52 3.09
C ASN A 61 -35.43 38.14 4.23
N PRO A 62 -36.21 39.21 3.98
CA PRO A 62 -37.08 39.75 5.02
C PRO A 62 -38.12 38.72 5.49
N GLY A 63 -38.28 38.61 6.80
CA GLY A 63 -39.07 37.56 7.48
C GLY A 63 -38.32 36.24 7.69
N GLU A 64 -37.12 36.07 7.10
CA GLU A 64 -36.25 34.94 7.41
C GLU A 64 -35.53 35.18 8.74
N SER A 65 -35.41 34.13 9.56
CA SER A 65 -34.67 34.22 10.81
C SER A 65 -33.38 33.41 10.78
N ILE A 66 -32.45 33.86 11.61
CA ILE A 66 -31.15 33.24 11.88
C ILE A 66 -30.98 33.02 13.38
N VAL A 67 -29.99 32.21 13.76
CA VAL A 67 -29.59 32.02 15.15
C VAL A 67 -28.25 32.70 15.39
N LEU A 68 -28.22 33.61 16.37
CA LEU A 68 -27.02 34.22 16.90
C LEU A 68 -26.64 33.50 18.19
N ALA A 69 -25.36 33.18 18.38
CA ALA A 69 -24.92 32.49 19.60
C ALA A 69 -23.58 32.99 20.16
N CYS A 70 -23.50 33.09 21.48
CA CYS A 70 -22.31 33.42 22.27
C CYS A 70 -21.90 32.26 23.21
N PRO A 71 -21.50 31.08 22.69
CA PRO A 71 -21.08 29.94 23.53
C PRO A 71 -20.04 30.31 24.59
N GLY A 72 -20.30 29.96 25.85
CA GLY A 72 -19.38 30.22 26.97
C GLY A 72 -19.32 31.67 27.44
N GLY A 73 -20.24 32.52 26.96
CA GLY A 73 -20.46 33.89 27.41
C GLY A 73 -21.93 34.26 27.26
N GLN A 74 -22.17 35.56 27.09
CA GLN A 74 -23.48 36.17 26.83
C GLN A 74 -23.32 37.34 25.86
N PHE A 75 -24.44 37.85 25.34
CA PHE A 75 -24.45 39.09 24.54
C PHE A 75 -24.13 40.31 25.41
N ASP A 76 -23.42 41.29 24.86
CA ASP A 76 -23.13 42.57 25.55
C ASP A 76 -24.31 43.54 25.51
N GLU A 77 -25.21 43.37 24.55
CA GLU A 77 -26.42 44.17 24.45
C GLU A 77 -27.38 43.83 25.61
N ASP A 78 -27.63 44.83 26.48
CA ASP A 78 -28.41 44.68 27.72
C ASP A 78 -29.77 44.03 27.45
N SER A 79 -30.40 44.42 26.35
CA SER A 79 -31.71 43.96 25.90
C SER A 79 -31.76 42.45 25.64
N ILE A 80 -30.64 41.79 25.35
CA ILE A 80 -30.54 40.35 25.03
C ILE A 80 -29.51 39.57 25.88
N SER A 81 -28.83 40.24 26.82
CA SER A 81 -27.69 39.76 27.62
C SER A 81 -27.93 38.51 28.48
N THR A 82 -29.17 38.06 28.69
CA THR A 82 -29.47 36.90 29.54
C THR A 82 -29.35 35.53 28.87
N ASN A 83 -29.19 35.50 27.54
CA ASN A 83 -29.21 34.27 26.76
C ASN A 83 -27.86 34.01 26.08
N ASP A 84 -27.46 32.74 25.96
CA ASP A 84 -26.26 32.35 25.20
C ASP A 84 -26.55 32.13 23.71
N ASN A 85 -27.83 32.13 23.31
CA ASN A 85 -28.28 32.21 21.94
C ASN A 85 -29.65 32.88 21.80
N VAL A 86 -29.89 33.49 20.65
CA VAL A 86 -31.16 34.13 20.30
C VAL A 86 -31.51 33.89 18.84
N ARG A 87 -32.80 33.96 18.51
CA ARG A 87 -33.28 33.96 17.13
C ARG A 87 -33.54 35.40 16.71
N ALA A 88 -33.00 35.79 15.57
CA ALA A 88 -33.09 37.13 15.00
C ALA A 88 -33.76 37.06 13.63
N GLU A 89 -34.81 37.83 13.41
CA GLU A 89 -35.56 37.89 12.15
C GLU A 89 -35.19 39.15 11.37
N CYS A 90 -34.92 39.00 10.07
CA CYS A 90 -34.60 40.09 9.18
C CYS A 90 -35.82 40.96 8.84
N THR A 91 -35.69 42.28 8.93
CA THR A 91 -36.71 43.25 8.53
C THR A 91 -36.46 43.77 7.12
N GLN A 92 -37.40 44.57 6.59
CA GLN A 92 -37.28 45.21 5.27
C GLN A 92 -36.35 46.44 5.25
N GLU A 93 -35.65 46.75 6.36
CA GLU A 93 -34.79 47.93 6.53
C GLU A 93 -33.36 47.53 6.93
N ASN A 94 -32.89 46.37 6.46
CA ASN A 94 -31.57 45.81 6.80
C ASN A 94 -31.29 45.79 8.32
N SER A 95 -32.31 45.46 9.11
CA SER A 95 -32.26 45.40 10.57
C SER A 95 -32.78 44.05 11.07
N PHE A 96 -32.43 43.69 12.31
CA PHE A 96 -32.82 42.43 12.93
C PHE A 96 -33.67 42.68 14.17
N VAL A 97 -34.83 42.01 14.24
CA VAL A 97 -35.65 41.93 15.46
C VAL A 97 -35.31 40.64 16.19
N VAL A 98 -35.00 40.71 17.49
CA VAL A 98 -34.68 39.51 18.28
C VAL A 98 -35.92 38.98 18.98
N GLU A 99 -36.22 37.69 18.78
CA GLU A 99 -37.42 37.06 19.35
C GLU A 99 -37.48 37.18 20.88
N ASN A 100 -38.63 37.62 21.40
CA ASN A 100 -38.92 37.77 22.83
C ASN A 100 -38.00 38.74 23.58
N LYS A 101 -37.39 39.69 22.87
CA LYS A 101 -36.48 40.69 23.40
C LYS A 101 -36.77 42.06 22.80
N ASP A 102 -36.48 43.12 23.54
CA ASP A 102 -36.72 44.50 23.11
C ASP A 102 -35.50 45.03 22.35
N PHE A 103 -35.18 44.40 21.21
CA PHE A 103 -34.06 44.80 20.35
C PHE A 103 -34.49 44.85 18.89
N THR A 104 -34.17 45.96 18.22
CA THR A 104 -34.22 46.12 16.77
C THR A 104 -33.01 46.96 16.36
N GLY A 105 -32.15 46.42 15.49
CA GLY A 105 -30.92 47.12 15.10
C GLY A 105 -30.09 46.35 14.08
N SER A 106 -28.91 46.87 13.78
CA SER A 106 -27.99 46.20 12.86
C SER A 106 -27.29 45.03 13.56
N LEU A 107 -26.84 44.04 12.78
CA LEU A 107 -26.00 42.98 13.32
C LEU A 107 -24.67 43.50 13.89
N LYS A 108 -24.17 44.64 13.37
CA LYS A 108 -22.99 45.35 13.90
C LYS A 108 -23.12 45.71 15.38
N ASP A 109 -24.35 45.90 15.85
CA ASP A 109 -24.63 46.29 17.24
C ASP A 109 -24.72 45.07 18.18
N ILE A 110 -24.65 43.84 17.65
CA ILE A 110 -24.74 42.61 18.43
C ILE A 110 -23.36 41.97 18.60
N SER A 111 -22.78 42.11 19.80
CA SER A 111 -21.52 41.45 20.18
C SER A 111 -21.69 40.51 21.37
N CYS A 112 -20.75 39.58 21.52
CA CYS A 112 -20.58 38.79 22.72
C CYS A 112 -19.63 39.49 23.70
N SER A 113 -19.88 39.28 24.99
CA SER A 113 -18.98 39.66 26.09
C SER A 113 -17.57 39.07 26.01
N ARG A 114 -17.39 38.02 25.23
CA ARG A 114 -16.11 37.40 24.90
C ARG A 114 -16.25 36.59 23.62
N ASN A 115 -15.14 36.31 22.96
CA ASN A 115 -15.12 35.40 21.80
C ASN A 115 -15.82 34.07 22.13
N PRO A 116 -16.69 33.57 21.24
CA PRO A 116 -17.31 32.25 21.37
C PRO A 116 -16.29 31.18 21.76
N GLN A 117 -16.58 30.46 22.85
CA GLN A 117 -15.68 29.47 23.42
C GLN A 117 -15.84 28.12 22.71
N THR A 118 -14.73 27.62 22.20
CA THR A 118 -14.63 26.29 21.61
C THR A 118 -14.63 25.19 22.65
N LYS A 119 -15.13 24.02 22.24
CA LYS A 119 -15.03 22.77 22.98
C LYS A 119 -14.51 21.66 22.10
N VAL A 120 -13.60 20.88 22.66
CA VAL A 120 -13.12 19.63 22.08
C VAL A 120 -13.93 18.48 22.66
N LYS A 121 -14.48 17.62 21.80
CA LYS A 121 -15.23 16.41 22.19
C LYS A 121 -14.51 15.17 21.69
N THR A 122 -14.46 14.13 22.51
CA THR A 122 -14.08 12.77 22.09
C THR A 122 -15.32 11.99 21.68
N THR A 123 -15.17 11.17 20.67
CA THR A 123 -16.13 10.10 20.35
C THR A 123 -15.66 8.78 20.98
N LEU A 124 -16.51 7.75 20.97
CA LEU A 124 -16.09 6.39 21.32
C LEU A 124 -15.41 5.68 20.15
N ASP A 125 -15.41 6.31 18.97
CA ASP A 125 -14.90 5.72 17.75
C ASP A 125 -13.38 5.81 17.70
N LYS A 126 -12.76 4.69 17.38
CA LYS A 126 -11.33 4.64 17.08
C LYS A 126 -11.08 5.02 15.63
N CYS A 127 -9.92 5.62 15.39
CA CYS A 127 -9.39 5.92 14.05
C CYS A 127 -8.07 5.17 13.77
N SER A 128 -7.45 4.63 14.82
CA SER A 128 -6.37 3.65 14.79
C SER A 128 -6.39 2.90 16.13
N ARG A 129 -5.49 1.94 16.35
CA ARG A 129 -5.44 1.16 17.60
C ARG A 129 -5.48 2.01 18.87
N ASP A 130 -4.64 3.05 18.89
CA ASP A 130 -4.45 3.99 20.00
C ASP A 130 -5.03 5.38 19.71
N GLY A 131 -5.54 5.60 18.49
CA GLY A 131 -6.14 6.85 18.05
C GLY A 131 -7.64 6.90 18.36
N VAL A 132 -8.07 7.96 19.04
CA VAL A 132 -9.48 8.24 19.27
C VAL A 132 -9.93 9.38 18.37
N LYS A 133 -11.10 9.22 17.74
CA LYS A 133 -11.72 10.30 16.96
C LYS A 133 -12.27 11.35 17.89
N GLY A 134 -12.04 12.61 17.56
CA GLY A 134 -12.61 13.75 18.26
C GLY A 134 -12.97 14.87 17.31
N THR A 135 -13.61 15.89 17.86
CA THR A 135 -14.08 17.06 17.12
C THR A 135 -13.76 18.34 17.88
N ILE A 136 -13.46 19.42 17.16
CA ILE A 136 -13.37 20.79 17.68
C ILE A 136 -14.55 21.57 17.13
N GLY A 137 -15.23 22.34 17.98
CA GLY A 137 -16.47 23.00 17.62
C GLY A 137 -17.08 23.83 18.73
N PHE A 138 -18.34 24.19 18.56
CA PHE A 138 -19.07 25.08 19.46
C PHE A 138 -20.32 24.41 20.01
N HIS A 139 -20.59 24.60 21.30
CA HIS A 139 -21.81 24.11 21.93
C HIS A 139 -22.81 25.25 22.05
N VAL A 140 -23.83 25.23 21.19
CA VAL A 140 -24.86 26.26 21.09
C VAL A 140 -25.99 25.90 22.05
N ASN A 141 -26.34 26.77 23.00
CA ASN A 141 -27.20 26.44 24.14
C ASN A 141 -26.57 25.37 25.05
N ALA A 142 -25.90 25.82 26.11
CA ALA A 142 -25.22 24.94 27.07
C ALA A 142 -26.11 23.83 27.68
N LYS A 143 -27.44 23.97 27.66
CA LYS A 143 -28.39 23.01 28.23
C LYS A 143 -28.77 21.86 27.29
N SER A 144 -28.53 21.97 25.97
CA SER A 144 -28.86 20.92 24.99
C SER A 144 -27.62 20.15 24.53
N LYS A 145 -27.53 18.85 24.85
CA LYS A 145 -26.40 17.99 24.44
C LYS A 145 -26.30 17.79 22.91
N HIS A 146 -27.38 18.08 22.17
CA HIS A 146 -27.50 17.80 20.74
C HIS A 146 -27.12 18.98 19.83
N ASN A 147 -26.84 20.16 20.40
CA ASN A 147 -26.60 21.38 19.64
C ASN A 147 -25.10 21.69 19.57
N TYR A 148 -24.33 20.81 18.95
CA TYR A 148 -22.88 20.97 18.79
C TYR A 148 -22.49 21.11 17.33
N GLN A 149 -21.84 22.24 17.01
CA GLN A 149 -21.38 22.59 15.68
C GLN A 149 -19.90 22.21 15.54
N SER A 150 -19.63 21.04 14.97
CA SER A 150 -18.26 20.60 14.65
C SER A 150 -17.72 21.38 13.46
N ILE A 151 -16.43 21.72 13.50
CA ILE A 151 -15.73 22.37 12.37
C ILE A 151 -14.39 21.72 12.04
N ILE A 152 -13.83 20.91 12.94
CA ILE A 152 -12.62 20.12 12.70
C ILE A 152 -12.86 18.74 13.30
N ASP A 153 -12.68 17.70 12.51
CA ASP A 153 -12.57 16.33 13.03
C ASP A 153 -11.10 15.95 13.14
N PHE A 154 -10.73 15.13 14.09
CA PHE A 154 -9.34 14.70 14.24
C PHE A 154 -9.23 13.29 14.79
N CYS A 155 -8.06 12.69 14.56
CA CYS A 155 -7.64 11.44 15.16
C CYS A 155 -6.43 11.69 16.06
N HIS A 156 -6.57 11.46 17.37
CA HIS A 156 -5.49 11.73 18.31
C HIS A 156 -5.09 10.48 19.09
N ASN A 157 -3.79 10.17 19.06
CA ASN A 157 -3.15 9.17 19.89
C ASN A 157 -2.66 9.83 21.19
N ALA A 158 -3.45 9.65 22.26
CA ALA A 158 -3.16 10.23 23.57
C ALA A 158 -1.97 9.56 24.28
N LYS A 159 -1.55 8.35 23.86
CA LYS A 159 -0.42 7.63 24.46
C LYS A 159 0.91 8.32 24.18
N ILE A 160 1.07 8.81 22.95
CA ILE A 160 2.29 9.51 22.50
C ILE A 160 2.07 11.01 22.29
N GLY A 161 0.88 11.53 22.57
CA GLY A 161 0.54 12.94 22.41
C GLY A 161 0.61 13.41 20.94
N HIS A 162 0.16 12.56 20.01
CA HIS A 162 0.30 12.79 18.57
C HIS A 162 -1.06 12.81 17.88
N THR A 163 -1.33 13.83 17.07
CA THR A 163 -2.50 13.87 16.20
C THR A 163 -2.16 13.27 14.84
N VAL A 164 -2.78 12.13 14.53
CA VAL A 164 -2.55 11.35 13.30
C VAL A 164 -3.03 12.12 12.08
N TYR A 165 -4.24 12.69 12.16
CA TYR A 165 -4.77 13.60 11.15
C TYR A 165 -5.78 14.55 11.79
N ALA A 166 -6.01 15.68 11.12
CA ALA A 166 -7.17 16.53 11.28
C ALA A 166 -7.85 16.70 9.91
N HIS A 167 -9.16 16.91 9.93
CA HIS A 167 -10.05 16.98 8.78
C HIS A 167 -10.89 18.24 8.88
N THR A 168 -11.02 18.97 7.77
CA THR A 168 -11.93 20.11 7.63
C THR A 168 -12.49 20.18 6.22
N LYS A 169 -13.60 20.91 6.11
CA LYS A 169 -14.16 21.33 4.82
C LYS A 169 -13.77 22.79 4.55
N ILE A 170 -13.07 23.04 3.45
CA ILE A 170 -12.77 24.39 2.97
C ILE A 170 -13.88 24.83 2.00
N PRO A 171 -14.65 25.88 2.32
CA PRO A 171 -15.73 26.34 1.45
C PRO A 171 -15.20 27.07 0.22
N ALA A 172 -15.95 27.03 -0.88
CA ALA A 172 -15.66 27.78 -2.09
C ALA A 172 -15.48 29.30 -1.87
N GLN A 173 -16.16 29.87 -0.87
CA GLN A 173 -16.14 31.30 -0.57
C GLN A 173 -14.94 31.72 0.31
N ILE A 174 -13.93 30.85 0.49
CA ILE A 174 -12.85 31.09 1.45
C ILE A 174 -12.01 32.35 1.16
N LYS A 175 -11.99 32.85 -0.09
CA LYS A 175 -11.41 34.16 -0.43
C LYS A 175 -12.00 35.33 0.40
N ASN A 176 -13.24 35.19 0.88
CA ASN A 176 -13.97 36.19 1.65
C ASN A 176 -13.79 36.03 3.18
N HIS A 177 -12.83 35.23 3.62
CA HIS A 177 -12.58 35.05 5.06
C HIS A 177 -12.20 36.36 5.76
N GLN A 178 -12.53 36.43 7.04
CA GLN A 178 -12.24 37.59 7.86
C GLN A 178 -10.75 37.83 8.01
N LYS A 179 -10.34 39.08 7.73
CA LYS A 179 -8.95 39.53 7.84
C LYS A 179 -8.71 40.15 9.21
N GLY A 180 -7.44 40.23 9.63
CA GLY A 180 -7.05 40.94 10.84
C GLY A 180 -7.41 40.29 12.19
N VAL A 181 -8.02 39.09 12.20
CA VAL A 181 -8.37 38.39 13.45
C VAL A 181 -7.10 38.10 14.26
N ALA A 182 -7.01 38.68 15.47
CA ALA A 182 -5.84 38.54 16.34
C ALA A 182 -5.61 37.08 16.74
N ARG A 183 -4.35 36.62 16.73
CA ARG A 183 -3.99 35.27 17.17
C ARG A 183 -4.17 35.15 18.68
N VAL A 184 -4.69 34.02 19.14
CA VAL A 184 -4.82 33.69 20.57
C VAL A 184 -3.77 32.67 20.99
N GLU A 185 -3.63 32.47 22.30
CA GLU A 185 -2.81 31.37 22.81
C GLU A 185 -3.45 30.01 22.50
N PHE A 186 -2.61 29.00 22.25
CA PHE A 186 -3.05 27.63 22.09
C PHE A 186 -3.64 27.09 23.40
N LYS A 187 -4.81 26.46 23.29
CA LYS A 187 -5.50 25.82 24.41
C LYS A 187 -5.03 24.37 24.54
N GLN A 188 -4.76 23.95 25.78
CA GLN A 188 -4.45 22.57 26.11
C GLN A 188 -5.71 21.82 26.50
N ASP A 189 -5.92 20.70 25.84
CA ASP A 189 -7.03 19.80 26.08
C ASP A 189 -6.59 18.59 26.91
N ASN A 190 -7.56 17.80 27.38
CA ASN A 190 -7.33 16.65 28.27
C ASN A 190 -6.60 15.46 27.63
N PHE A 191 -6.24 15.56 26.35
CA PHE A 191 -5.51 14.54 25.60
C PHE A 191 -4.03 14.45 25.98
N PHE A 192 -3.44 15.55 26.47
CA PHE A 192 -2.02 15.61 26.84
C PHE A 192 -1.84 15.44 28.35
N LYS A 193 -1.97 14.19 28.84
CA LYS A 193 -1.89 13.89 30.27
C LYS A 193 -0.46 14.01 30.79
N GLY A 194 -0.26 14.75 31.89
CA GLY A 194 1.03 14.85 32.57
C GLY A 194 2.08 15.72 31.87
N ILE A 195 1.73 16.39 30.77
CA ILE A 195 2.65 17.23 29.98
C ILE A 195 2.05 18.63 29.84
N SER A 196 2.88 19.66 29.98
CA SER A 196 2.54 21.03 29.58
C SER A 196 3.02 21.25 28.14
N VAL A 197 2.13 21.13 27.17
CA VAL A 197 2.49 21.23 25.74
C VAL A 197 3.08 22.60 25.43
N ARG A 198 2.58 23.65 26.09
CA ARG A 198 3.16 25.00 26.02
C ARG A 198 4.63 25.04 26.40
N ASN A 199 5.05 24.27 27.41
CA ASN A 199 6.43 24.25 27.85
C ASN A 199 7.32 23.48 26.87
N VAL A 200 6.82 22.37 26.29
CA VAL A 200 7.55 21.58 25.29
C VAL A 200 7.94 22.42 24.06
N TYR A 201 7.07 23.36 23.66
CA TYR A 201 7.37 24.26 22.54
C TYR A 201 8.32 25.43 22.87
N ARG A 202 8.83 25.56 24.09
CA ARG A 202 9.87 26.57 24.40
C ARG A 202 11.19 26.11 23.81
N LYS A 203 11.90 26.98 23.09
CA LYS A 203 13.20 26.66 22.48
C LYS A 203 14.20 26.03 23.46
N THR A 204 14.25 26.57 24.69
CA THR A 204 15.11 26.03 25.76
C THR A 204 14.79 24.58 26.13
N GLU A 205 13.52 24.17 26.09
CA GLU A 205 13.11 22.79 26.34
C GLU A 205 13.32 21.90 25.11
N GLN A 206 13.16 22.45 23.91
CA GLN A 206 13.51 21.75 22.66
C GLN A 206 15.00 21.42 22.61
N VAL A 207 15.89 22.37 22.91
CA VAL A 207 17.35 22.15 22.98
C VAL A 207 17.66 21.01 23.95
N LYS A 208 17.12 21.03 25.18
CA LYS A 208 17.32 19.95 26.16
C LYS A 208 16.82 18.60 25.66
N THR A 209 15.65 18.57 25.02
CA THR A 209 15.06 17.35 24.49
C THR A 209 15.93 16.76 23.39
N ILE A 210 16.37 17.58 22.42
CA ILE A 210 17.27 17.15 21.36
C ILE A 210 18.62 16.73 21.94
N ALA A 211 19.17 17.44 22.92
CA ALA A 211 20.43 17.10 23.59
C ALA A 211 20.37 15.71 24.24
N ASN A 212 19.24 15.35 24.86
CA ASN A 212 19.03 14.02 25.41
C ASN A 212 18.98 12.94 24.31
N ILE A 213 18.41 13.26 23.14
CA ILE A 213 18.32 12.34 22.01
C ILE A 213 19.70 12.12 21.35
N VAL A 214 20.43 13.20 21.07
CA VAL A 214 21.72 13.12 20.35
C VAL A 214 22.92 12.90 21.27
N GLY A 215 22.72 12.98 22.59
CA GLY A 215 23.76 12.80 23.61
C GLY A 215 24.72 13.98 23.76
N SER A 216 24.39 15.17 23.24
CA SER A 216 25.24 16.36 23.29
C SER A 216 24.44 17.66 23.26
N MET A 217 24.73 18.56 24.21
CA MET A 217 24.13 19.91 24.23
C MET A 217 24.63 20.76 23.07
N GLU A 218 25.92 20.69 22.76
CA GLU A 218 26.55 21.44 21.66
C GLU A 218 25.91 21.06 20.32
N LEU A 219 25.72 19.77 20.05
CA LEU A 219 25.05 19.32 18.83
C LEU A 219 23.57 19.73 18.80
N ALA A 220 22.89 19.78 19.94
CA ALA A 220 21.50 20.22 20.00
C ALA A 220 21.33 21.71 19.67
N GLU A 221 22.29 22.55 20.05
CA GLU A 221 22.33 23.97 19.71
C GLU A 221 22.57 24.21 18.20
N ASP A 222 23.23 23.28 17.50
CA ASP A 222 23.32 23.30 16.04
C ASP A 222 21.97 23.02 15.35
N PHE A 223 21.08 22.27 16.01
CA PHE A 223 19.74 21.95 15.52
C PHE A 223 18.70 23.01 15.90
N ILE A 224 18.71 23.52 17.13
CA ILE A 224 17.72 24.50 17.61
C ILE A 224 18.39 25.83 17.84
N HIS A 225 18.11 26.80 16.97
CA HIS A 225 18.76 28.10 17.01
C HIS A 225 17.99 29.07 17.91
N ASP A 226 18.71 29.76 18.80
CA ASP A 226 18.16 30.83 19.63
C ASP A 226 17.54 31.95 18.78
N LYS A 227 18.21 32.31 17.68
CA LYS A 227 17.74 33.29 16.69
C LYS A 227 17.42 32.60 15.36
N GLY A 228 16.40 33.09 14.65
CA GLY A 228 15.99 32.54 13.35
C GLY A 228 14.88 31.49 13.43
N GLU A 229 14.74 30.72 12.35
CA GLU A 229 13.60 29.83 12.05
C GLU A 229 13.88 28.34 12.26
N TYR A 230 15.04 27.98 12.83
CA TYR A 230 15.40 26.59 13.13
C TYR A 230 14.94 26.22 14.53
N PHE A 231 13.64 26.00 14.67
CA PHE A 231 13.00 25.47 15.88
C PHE A 231 11.66 24.84 15.51
N PHE A 232 11.12 23.98 16.38
CA PHE A 232 9.78 23.43 16.17
C PHE A 232 8.71 24.45 16.55
N ALA A 233 7.92 24.85 15.57
CA ALA A 233 6.69 25.60 15.74
C ALA A 233 5.49 24.68 15.96
N LYS A 234 4.41 25.28 16.46
CA LYS A 234 3.08 24.66 16.54
C LYS A 234 2.45 24.70 15.15
N GLY A 235 2.87 23.77 14.28
CA GLY A 235 2.35 23.65 12.92
C GLY A 235 0.89 23.23 12.98
N HIS A 236 0.00 24.05 12.42
CA HIS A 236 -1.43 23.72 12.37
C HIS A 236 -1.65 22.56 11.40
N LEU A 237 -2.56 21.64 11.74
CA LEU A 237 -3.05 20.63 10.79
C LEU A 237 -4.20 21.20 9.95
N VAL A 238 -5.18 21.83 10.60
CA VAL A 238 -6.17 22.69 9.95
C VAL A 238 -5.79 24.14 10.19
N ALA A 239 -5.54 24.88 9.11
CA ALA A 239 -4.99 26.23 9.20
C ALA A 239 -6.07 27.22 9.65
N LYS A 240 -5.64 28.24 10.39
CA LYS A 240 -6.50 29.37 10.77
C LYS A 240 -7.25 29.95 9.57
N ALA A 241 -6.56 30.10 8.43
CA ALA A 241 -7.09 30.73 7.23
C ALA A 241 -8.07 29.84 6.43
N ASP A 242 -8.31 28.60 6.87
CA ASP A 242 -9.26 27.69 6.22
C ASP A 242 -10.72 27.97 6.63
N PHE A 243 -10.94 28.96 7.51
CA PHE A 243 -12.26 29.36 7.99
C PHE A 243 -12.61 30.81 7.68
N ILE A 244 -13.86 31.02 7.27
CA ILE A 244 -14.41 32.34 6.94
C ILE A 244 -14.55 33.19 8.21
N PHE A 245 -15.18 32.66 9.26
CA PHE A 245 -15.47 33.42 10.47
C PHE A 245 -14.32 33.39 11.47
N GLY A 246 -14.00 34.54 12.04
CA GLY A 246 -12.97 34.73 13.05
C GLY A 246 -13.18 33.84 14.28
N SER A 247 -14.42 33.56 14.69
CA SER A 247 -14.69 32.59 15.76
C SER A 247 -14.17 31.19 15.41
N GLN A 248 -14.40 30.72 14.18
CA GLN A 248 -13.86 29.46 13.66
C GLN A 248 -12.33 29.53 13.47
N GLN A 249 -11.79 30.65 13.00
CA GLN A 249 -10.34 30.87 12.92
C GLN A 249 -9.66 30.75 14.30
N LEU A 250 -10.29 31.29 15.35
CA LEU A 250 -9.79 31.19 16.72
C LEU A 250 -9.90 29.76 17.28
N ALA A 251 -10.78 28.92 16.71
CA ALA A 251 -10.95 27.54 17.12
C ALA A 251 -9.77 26.64 16.78
N THR A 252 -8.98 27.00 15.77
CA THR A 252 -7.85 26.20 15.30
C THR A 252 -6.69 26.14 16.31
N PHE A 253 -6.66 27.07 17.28
CA PHE A 253 -5.64 27.21 18.32
C PHE A 253 -5.85 26.20 19.47
N SER A 254 -5.98 24.93 19.14
CA SER A 254 -5.97 23.81 20.08
C SER A 254 -4.73 22.95 19.82
N TYR A 255 -4.08 22.46 20.88
CA TYR A 255 -2.90 21.61 20.73
C TYR A 255 -3.20 20.28 20.03
N VAL A 256 -4.44 19.78 20.05
CA VAL A 256 -4.78 18.58 19.26
C VAL A 256 -4.88 18.87 17.76
N ASN A 257 -4.95 20.14 17.34
CA ASN A 257 -4.88 20.55 15.94
C ASN A 257 -3.46 21.02 15.54
N ALA A 258 -2.43 20.66 16.31
CA ALA A 258 -1.06 21.03 16.01
C ALA A 258 -0.08 19.87 16.17
N ILE A 259 0.97 19.90 15.35
CA ILE A 259 2.10 18.98 15.42
C ILE A 259 3.42 19.76 15.39
N PRO A 260 4.54 19.17 15.87
CA PRO A 260 5.86 19.78 15.75
C PRO A 260 6.27 19.91 14.27
N MET A 261 6.41 21.14 13.79
CA MET A 261 6.87 21.44 12.44
C MET A 261 7.99 22.45 12.49
N TRP A 262 9.08 22.25 11.75
CA TRP A 262 10.17 23.22 11.71
C TRP A 262 9.65 24.57 11.21
N GLN A 263 10.01 25.67 11.87
CA GLN A 263 9.42 26.99 11.58
C GLN A 263 9.73 27.46 10.15
N ASN A 264 10.89 27.12 9.59
CA ASN A 264 11.23 27.38 8.19
C ASN A 264 10.46 26.51 7.18
N VAL A 265 9.89 25.38 7.59
CA VAL A 265 8.96 24.58 6.76
C VAL A 265 7.54 25.15 6.91
N ASN A 266 7.07 25.27 8.15
CA ASN A 266 5.76 25.77 8.54
C ASN A 266 5.46 27.16 7.94
N GLY A 267 6.39 28.10 8.10
CA GLY A 267 6.23 29.48 7.64
C GLY A 267 6.48 29.70 6.16
N LYS A 268 6.89 28.68 5.39
CA LYS A 268 7.26 28.82 3.97
C LYS A 268 6.44 27.90 3.08
N ASN A 269 6.99 26.77 2.65
CA ASN A 269 6.35 25.96 1.62
C ASN A 269 5.07 25.29 2.13
N TRP A 270 4.98 24.99 3.42
CA TRP A 270 3.73 24.52 4.02
C TRP A 270 2.63 25.58 3.95
N ALA A 271 2.91 26.82 4.39
CA ALA A 271 1.95 27.93 4.27
C ALA A 271 1.54 28.23 2.82
N ARG A 272 2.47 28.09 1.85
CA ARG A 272 2.19 28.24 0.41
C ARG A 272 1.31 27.11 -0.13
N LEU A 273 1.51 25.89 0.35
CA LEU A 273 0.63 24.76 0.04
C LEU A 273 -0.79 25.05 0.53
N GLU A 274 -0.95 25.42 1.80
CA GLU A 274 -2.25 25.77 2.39
C GLU A 274 -2.94 26.89 1.59
N GLU A 275 -2.20 27.93 1.19
CA GLU A 275 -2.70 29.02 0.33
C GLU A 275 -3.14 28.52 -1.05
N SER A 276 -2.34 27.66 -1.68
CA SER A 276 -2.67 27.10 -3.01
C SER A 276 -3.96 26.29 -2.99
N VAL A 277 -4.21 25.53 -1.91
CA VAL A 277 -5.46 24.76 -1.74
C VAL A 277 -6.67 25.69 -1.58
N ARG A 278 -6.56 26.76 -0.77
CA ARG A 278 -7.64 27.76 -0.64
C ARG A 278 -7.92 28.52 -1.93
N ASN A 279 -6.87 28.87 -2.68
CA ASN A 279 -7.01 29.50 -3.98
C ASN A 279 -7.73 28.57 -4.96
N TYR A 280 -7.40 27.28 -4.98
CA TYR A 280 -8.12 26.29 -5.81
C TYR A 280 -9.61 26.22 -5.46
N ALA A 281 -9.96 26.16 -4.17
CA ALA A 281 -11.36 26.18 -3.72
C ALA A 281 -12.10 27.41 -4.26
N SER A 282 -11.49 28.59 -4.13
CA SER A 282 -12.08 29.86 -4.56
C SER A 282 -12.16 30.00 -6.07
N ASP A 283 -11.05 29.79 -6.78
CA ASP A 283 -10.93 29.97 -8.24
C ASP A 283 -11.83 29.01 -9.02
N ARG A 284 -12.13 27.84 -8.44
CA ARG A 284 -13.03 26.84 -9.04
C ARG A 284 -14.45 26.90 -8.50
N ASN A 285 -14.71 27.75 -7.51
CA ASN A 285 -15.96 27.80 -6.76
C ASN A 285 -16.36 26.39 -6.27
N ARG A 286 -15.46 25.72 -5.53
CA ARG A 286 -15.62 24.36 -5.04
C ARG A 286 -15.34 24.24 -3.56
N ASP A 287 -16.18 23.46 -2.90
CA ASP A 287 -15.91 22.98 -1.56
C ASP A 287 -14.90 21.82 -1.61
N LEU A 288 -13.91 21.84 -0.72
CA LEU A 288 -12.88 20.80 -0.63
C LEU A 288 -12.95 20.10 0.72
N GLU A 289 -12.81 18.78 0.71
CA GLU A 289 -12.51 18.01 1.92
C GLU A 289 -10.98 17.87 2.03
N VAL A 290 -10.43 18.25 3.18
CA VAL A 290 -8.98 18.31 3.39
C VAL A 290 -8.61 17.54 4.65
N TRP A 291 -7.79 16.49 4.49
CA TRP A 291 -7.16 15.76 5.59
C TRP A 291 -5.70 16.12 5.66
N THR A 292 -5.25 16.58 6.82
CA THR A 292 -3.85 16.92 7.06
C THR A 292 -3.32 16.10 8.21
N GLY A 293 -2.14 15.50 8.06
CA GLY A 293 -1.56 14.63 9.07
C GLY A 293 -0.06 14.41 8.86
N SER A 294 0.48 13.40 9.53
CA SER A 294 1.87 12.97 9.35
C SER A 294 1.96 11.59 8.69
N LEU A 295 2.98 11.34 7.87
CA LEU A 295 3.15 10.13 7.04
C LEU A 295 4.28 9.19 7.48
N GLY A 296 5.20 9.63 8.33
CA GLY A 296 6.35 8.81 8.70
C GLY A 296 7.17 9.45 9.81
N ILE A 297 8.39 8.95 10.02
CA ILE A 297 9.35 9.47 10.99
C ILE A 297 10.78 9.60 10.32
N LEU A 298 11.58 10.62 10.63
CA LEU A 298 12.72 11.35 10.03
C LEU A 298 13.92 11.09 10.89
N GLN A 299 15.06 10.96 10.26
CA GLN A 299 16.22 10.44 10.92
C GLN A 299 17.18 11.57 11.28
N ILE A 300 17.32 11.88 12.58
CA ILE A 300 18.45 12.68 13.06
C ILE A 300 19.57 11.72 13.44
N LYS A 301 20.77 11.98 12.91
CA LYS A 301 21.98 11.20 13.22
C LYS A 301 22.57 11.71 14.53
N ASP A 302 22.77 10.82 15.50
CA ASP A 302 23.50 11.15 16.72
C ASP A 302 25.02 11.26 16.48
N ALA A 303 25.78 11.60 17.53
CA ALA A 303 27.24 11.74 17.49
C ALA A 303 27.99 10.48 17.00
N ASN A 304 27.33 9.31 17.02
CA ASN A 304 27.85 8.02 16.57
C ASN A 304 27.30 7.59 15.18
N ARG A 305 26.59 8.48 14.48
CA ARG A 305 25.91 8.24 13.19
C ARG A 305 24.73 7.26 13.27
N LYS A 306 24.12 7.04 14.45
CA LYS A 306 22.90 6.23 14.59
C LYS A 306 21.67 7.10 14.34
N SER A 307 20.73 6.61 13.54
CA SER A 307 19.48 7.28 13.16
C SER A 307 18.38 7.14 14.22
N HIS A 308 17.58 8.19 14.41
CA HIS A 308 16.41 8.24 15.32
C HIS A 308 15.23 9.02 14.69
N ASP A 309 13.98 8.62 14.97
CA ASP A 309 12.67 8.91 14.30
C ASP A 309 12.04 10.36 14.41
N LEU A 310 11.43 10.95 13.34
CA LEU A 310 10.71 12.29 13.20
C LEU A 310 9.76 12.68 11.95
N TYR A 311 8.71 13.46 12.08
CA TYR A 311 7.56 13.36 11.13
C TYR A 311 7.72 13.80 9.64
N LEU A 312 7.23 13.02 8.64
CA LEU A 312 6.83 13.52 7.30
C LEU A 312 5.44 14.15 7.42
N HIS A 313 5.15 15.25 6.72
CA HIS A 313 3.81 15.86 6.74
C HIS A 313 3.08 15.63 5.42
N ARG A 314 1.77 15.41 5.51
CA ARG A 314 0.90 15.18 4.36
C ARG A 314 -0.37 16.02 4.44
N SER A 315 -0.85 16.46 3.29
CA SER A 315 -2.19 17.01 3.12
C SER A 315 -2.87 16.35 1.92
N VAL A 316 -3.98 15.66 2.15
CA VAL A 316 -4.81 15.02 1.14
C VAL A 316 -5.99 15.93 0.86
N VAL A 317 -6.13 16.35 -0.39
CA VAL A 317 -7.21 17.22 -0.86
C VAL A 317 -8.11 16.42 -1.78
N TYR A 318 -9.40 16.39 -1.48
CA TYR A 318 -10.42 15.71 -2.27
C TYR A 318 -11.52 16.68 -2.68
N ASP A 319 -11.81 16.71 -3.98
CA ASP A 319 -12.94 17.45 -4.54
C ASP A 319 -14.08 16.46 -4.82
N SER A 320 -15.14 16.57 -4.02
CA SER A 320 -16.29 15.68 -4.08
C SER A 320 -17.10 15.80 -5.38
N ILE A 321 -17.04 16.93 -6.08
CA ILE A 321 -17.78 17.19 -7.31
C ILE A 321 -17.10 16.50 -8.50
N SER A 322 -15.79 16.70 -8.64
CA SER A 322 -15.02 16.05 -9.71
C SER A 322 -14.60 14.62 -9.39
N LYS A 323 -14.76 14.19 -8.13
CA LYS A 323 -14.25 12.94 -7.58
C LYS A 323 -12.74 12.77 -7.79
N ALA A 324 -12.01 13.88 -7.84
CA ALA A 324 -10.56 13.91 -7.99
C ALA A 324 -9.91 14.20 -6.65
N GLY A 325 -8.75 13.57 -6.39
CA GLY A 325 -7.96 13.82 -5.20
C GLY A 325 -6.47 13.81 -5.49
N VAL A 326 -5.73 14.55 -4.68
CA VAL A 326 -4.26 14.60 -4.70
C VAL A 326 -3.76 14.61 -3.26
N ALA A 327 -2.65 13.94 -3.00
CA ALA A 327 -1.92 14.14 -1.75
C ALA A 327 -0.66 14.96 -2.00
N PHE A 328 -0.40 15.91 -1.11
CA PHE A 328 0.81 16.70 -1.05
C PHE A 328 1.68 16.20 0.10
N ILE A 329 2.91 15.85 -0.19
CA ILE A 329 3.89 15.41 0.80
C ILE A 329 4.94 16.50 0.96
N THR A 330 5.07 17.03 2.18
CA THR A 330 6.08 18.03 2.52
C THR A 330 7.08 17.44 3.50
N ILE A 331 8.35 17.52 3.14
CA ILE A 331 9.44 17.02 3.99
C ILE A 331 9.72 18.03 5.10
N ASN A 332 9.48 17.63 6.34
CA ASN A 332 9.74 18.43 7.54
C ASN A 332 11.21 18.33 7.97
N ASN A 333 12.15 18.55 7.05
CA ASN A 333 13.58 18.50 7.33
C ASN A 333 14.29 19.72 6.73
N PRO A 334 14.63 20.73 7.54
CA PRO A 334 15.30 21.90 7.02
C PRO A 334 16.78 21.67 6.68
N TYR A 335 17.35 20.53 7.08
CA TYR A 335 18.75 20.17 6.83
C TYR A 335 18.93 19.29 5.58
N LEU A 336 17.83 18.98 4.88
CA LEU A 336 17.87 18.16 3.68
C LEU A 336 18.68 18.86 2.58
N LYS A 337 19.59 18.10 1.94
CA LYS A 337 20.44 18.61 0.85
C LYS A 337 20.09 18.00 -0.52
N SER A 338 19.59 16.78 -0.51
CA SER A 338 19.13 16.01 -1.67
C SER A 338 17.90 15.19 -1.29
N LEU A 339 17.08 14.89 -2.28
CA LEU A 339 15.96 13.96 -2.12
C LEU A 339 16.48 12.53 -2.39
N ASP A 340 16.72 11.77 -1.33
CA ASP A 340 17.12 10.36 -1.42
C ASP A 340 15.86 9.46 -1.50
N ASP A 341 15.99 8.23 -1.99
CA ASP A 341 14.87 7.29 -2.22
C ASP A 341 14.00 7.04 -0.96
N GLU A 342 14.57 7.20 0.24
CA GLU A 342 13.85 7.06 1.51
C GLU A 342 12.75 8.11 1.73
N TYR A 343 12.86 9.29 1.11
CA TYR A 343 11.89 10.38 1.20
C TYR A 343 10.82 10.34 0.11
N VAL A 344 10.96 9.47 -0.89
CA VAL A 344 10.09 9.40 -2.06
C VAL A 344 9.06 8.27 -1.88
N VAL A 345 7.82 8.66 -1.55
CA VAL A 345 6.75 7.68 -1.31
C VAL A 345 6.01 7.29 -2.58
N CYS A 346 5.93 8.21 -3.55
CA CYS A 346 5.25 8.04 -4.82
C CYS A 346 6.00 8.75 -5.96
N LYS A 347 5.54 8.59 -7.20
CA LYS A 347 5.98 9.43 -8.31
C LYS A 347 5.40 10.85 -8.16
N ASP A 348 6.25 11.87 -8.22
CA ASP A 348 5.81 13.28 -8.20
C ASP A 348 4.94 13.60 -9.42
N VAL A 349 3.65 13.86 -9.18
CA VAL A 349 2.65 14.27 -10.19
C VAL A 349 2.28 15.75 -10.07
N CYS A 350 3.01 16.57 -9.30
CA CYS A 350 2.67 17.99 -9.14
C CYS A 350 2.69 18.73 -10.48
N ASP A 351 3.53 18.29 -11.41
CA ASP A 351 3.64 18.93 -12.73
C ASP A 351 2.37 18.74 -13.58
N ASP A 352 1.55 17.73 -13.24
CA ASP A 352 0.27 17.42 -13.86
C ASP A 352 -0.90 18.22 -13.26
N LEU A 353 -0.65 19.12 -12.31
CA LEU A 353 -1.66 19.94 -11.61
C LEU A 353 -1.55 21.42 -12.04
N PRO A 354 -2.27 21.87 -13.08
CA PRO A 354 -2.13 23.24 -13.61
C PRO A 354 -2.38 24.34 -12.59
N TRP A 355 -3.24 24.09 -11.61
CA TRP A 355 -3.60 25.04 -10.56
C TRP A 355 -2.53 25.15 -9.46
N PHE A 356 -1.70 24.12 -9.30
CA PHE A 356 -0.59 24.11 -8.35
C PHE A 356 0.72 24.54 -9.02
N ASN A 357 0.83 24.33 -10.35
CA ASN A 357 2.09 24.43 -11.10
C ASN A 357 2.27 25.73 -11.92
N TYR A 358 1.38 26.73 -11.81
CA TYR A 358 1.48 27.91 -12.66
C TYR A 358 2.60 28.88 -12.21
N LYS A 359 3.86 28.52 -12.54
CA LYS A 359 5.09 29.36 -12.56
C LYS A 359 5.90 29.51 -11.26
N SER A 360 5.76 28.63 -10.28
CA SER A 360 6.46 28.84 -9.01
C SER A 360 7.36 27.68 -8.62
N THR A 361 8.67 27.94 -8.65
CA THR A 361 9.73 27.03 -8.25
C THR A 361 9.79 26.80 -6.73
N TRP A 362 8.92 27.45 -5.94
CA TRP A 362 8.94 27.43 -4.47
C TRP A 362 9.00 26.03 -3.86
N ARG A 363 8.32 25.06 -4.47
CA ARG A 363 8.25 23.67 -3.98
C ARG A 363 9.58 22.92 -4.07
N ARG A 364 10.50 23.37 -4.95
CA ARG A 364 11.81 22.76 -5.24
C ARG A 364 13.01 23.70 -4.96
N ASP A 365 12.78 25.01 -4.82
CA ASP A 365 13.85 26.03 -4.80
C ASP A 365 14.84 25.89 -3.65
N LYS A 366 14.35 25.50 -2.47
CA LYS A 366 15.18 25.32 -1.28
C LYS A 366 14.61 24.21 -0.40
N TYR A 367 15.37 23.14 -0.26
CA TYR A 367 15.03 22.01 0.62
C TYR A 367 14.79 22.45 2.07
N ASP A 368 15.53 23.47 2.55
CA ASP A 368 15.42 24.06 3.90
C ASP A 368 14.05 24.69 4.21
N SER A 369 13.24 24.91 3.18
CA SER A 369 11.94 25.57 3.27
C SER A 369 10.77 24.58 3.22
N GLY A 370 11.06 23.27 3.14
CA GLY A 370 10.09 22.18 3.05
C GLY A 370 9.84 21.73 1.61
N TYR A 371 10.67 20.82 1.10
CA TYR A 371 10.46 20.27 -0.24
C TYR A 371 9.10 19.57 -0.32
N THR A 372 8.31 19.92 -1.35
CA THR A 372 6.93 19.42 -1.50
C THR A 372 6.72 18.77 -2.87
N TYR A 373 6.18 17.56 -2.88
CA TYR A 373 5.80 16.81 -4.07
C TYR A 373 4.38 16.25 -3.96
N CYS A 374 3.82 15.81 -5.08
CA CYS A 374 2.42 15.40 -5.15
C CYS A 374 2.32 13.94 -5.55
N CYS A 375 1.33 13.25 -5.00
CA CYS A 375 1.06 11.85 -5.24
C CYS A 375 -0.39 11.67 -5.69
N LYS A 376 -0.66 10.61 -6.46
CA LYS A 376 -2.04 10.17 -6.64
C LYS A 376 -2.53 9.60 -5.32
N VAL A 377 -3.80 9.85 -4.98
CA VAL A 377 -4.37 9.30 -3.75
C VAL A 377 -4.35 7.77 -3.74
N ASP A 378 -4.43 7.14 -4.91
CA ASP A 378 -4.33 5.68 -5.07
C ASP A 378 -2.93 5.13 -4.76
N ASP A 379 -1.86 5.95 -4.87
CA ASP A 379 -0.49 5.51 -4.57
C ASP A 379 -0.30 5.20 -3.07
N PHE A 380 -1.16 5.75 -2.20
CA PHE A 380 -1.16 5.45 -0.76
C PHE A 380 -2.00 4.22 -0.39
N ARG A 381 -2.54 3.48 -1.35
CA ARG A 381 -3.38 2.29 -1.09
C ARG A 381 -2.75 0.98 -1.59
N ASN A 382 -1.51 1.06 -2.09
CA ASN A 382 -0.88 0.04 -2.92
C ASN A 382 0.46 -0.41 -2.31
N ILE A 383 0.57 -1.64 -1.81
CA ILE A 383 1.83 -2.24 -1.33
C ILE A 383 2.66 -2.67 -2.52
N THR A 384 3.84 -2.09 -2.72
CA THR A 384 4.74 -2.41 -3.83
C THR A 384 5.64 -3.60 -3.50
N ILE A 385 5.59 -4.69 -4.30
CA ILE A 385 6.28 -5.95 -4.01
C ILE A 385 7.80 -5.77 -3.81
N ASN A 386 8.47 -5.04 -4.69
CA ASN A 386 9.94 -4.89 -4.63
C ASN A 386 10.42 -3.71 -3.75
N LYS A 387 9.50 -2.95 -3.12
CA LYS A 387 9.82 -1.82 -2.23
C LYS A 387 9.38 -2.11 -0.80
N ASP A 388 8.10 -2.40 -0.62
CA ASP A 388 7.47 -2.56 0.69
C ASP A 388 7.66 -3.97 1.26
N LEU A 389 8.05 -4.94 0.44
CA LEU A 389 8.34 -6.32 0.85
C LEU A 389 9.83 -6.68 0.64
N ALA A 390 10.71 -5.70 0.49
CA ALA A 390 12.13 -5.92 0.19
C ALA A 390 12.97 -6.42 1.40
N GLY A 391 12.36 -6.52 2.59
CA GLY A 391 13.01 -6.94 3.83
C GLY A 391 13.47 -8.40 3.81
N HIS A 392 14.50 -8.71 4.60
CA HIS A 392 14.92 -10.10 4.84
C HIS A 392 13.89 -10.81 5.73
N ASN A 393 13.72 -12.13 5.53
CA ASN A 393 12.80 -12.96 6.31
C ASN A 393 11.35 -12.43 6.35
N GLN A 394 10.86 -11.93 5.22
CA GLN A 394 9.51 -11.42 5.09
C GLN A 394 8.44 -12.44 5.56
N PRO A 395 7.42 -12.01 6.34
CA PRO A 395 6.26 -12.85 6.66
C PRO A 395 5.48 -13.26 5.40
N LEU A 396 4.69 -14.34 5.52
CA LEU A 396 3.68 -14.66 4.52
C LEU A 396 2.56 -13.62 4.58
N LEU A 397 2.07 -13.17 3.41
CA LEU A 397 0.91 -12.31 3.29
C LEU A 397 -0.28 -13.15 2.83
N LEU A 398 -1.27 -13.34 3.69
CA LEU A 398 -2.40 -14.22 3.46
C LEU A 398 -3.75 -13.49 3.58
N HIS A 399 -4.75 -13.94 2.81
CA HIS A 399 -6.14 -13.56 3.01
C HIS A 399 -6.63 -13.99 4.38
N THR A 400 -7.54 -13.20 4.98
CA THR A 400 -8.05 -13.46 6.35
C THR A 400 -8.88 -14.74 6.48
N ASP A 401 -9.48 -15.22 5.40
CA ASP A 401 -10.17 -16.51 5.38
C ASP A 401 -9.23 -17.71 5.29
N LEU A 402 -7.96 -17.49 4.92
CA LEU A 402 -6.94 -18.52 4.66
C LEU A 402 -7.29 -19.53 3.57
N GLU A 403 -8.51 -19.53 3.04
CA GLU A 403 -8.99 -20.39 1.96
C GLU A 403 -8.47 -19.89 0.61
N HIS A 404 -8.42 -18.57 0.41
CA HIS A 404 -7.84 -17.96 -0.79
C HIS A 404 -6.31 -17.94 -0.74
N GLY A 405 -5.70 -18.22 0.42
CA GLY A 405 -4.26 -18.33 0.59
C GLY A 405 -3.53 -17.00 0.44
N PHE A 406 -2.55 -16.94 -0.47
CA PHE A 406 -1.65 -15.80 -0.64
C PHE A 406 -2.32 -14.61 -1.32
N LEU A 407 -2.01 -13.40 -0.83
CA LEU A 407 -2.41 -12.15 -1.48
C LEU A 407 -1.53 -11.87 -2.69
N TYR A 408 -2.07 -12.00 -3.90
CA TYR A 408 -1.34 -11.66 -5.13
C TYR A 408 -1.68 -10.25 -5.64
N PRO A 409 -0.82 -9.62 -6.46
CA PRO A 409 -1.14 -8.36 -7.12
C PRO A 409 -2.41 -8.47 -7.99
N ASN A 410 -3.30 -7.47 -7.92
CA ASN A 410 -4.59 -7.48 -8.61
C ASN A 410 -4.51 -6.92 -10.05
N SER A 411 -3.43 -6.20 -10.41
CA SER A 411 -3.26 -5.56 -11.72
C SER A 411 -1.85 -5.77 -12.28
N ASP A 412 -1.62 -5.23 -13.49
CA ASP A 412 -0.30 -5.10 -14.10
C ASP A 412 0.68 -4.21 -13.31
N ASP A 413 0.22 -3.52 -12.26
CA ASP A 413 1.07 -2.70 -11.41
C ASP A 413 1.83 -3.61 -10.44
N GLU A 414 3.01 -3.20 -10.00
CA GLU A 414 3.86 -3.95 -9.05
C GLU A 414 3.27 -4.00 -7.62
N THR A 415 1.95 -3.89 -7.47
CA THR A 415 1.30 -3.55 -6.20
C THR A 415 0.16 -4.49 -5.79
N ILE A 416 0.10 -4.80 -4.49
CA ILE A 416 -1.04 -5.44 -3.83
C ILE A 416 -1.93 -4.32 -3.28
N GLN A 417 -3.20 -4.31 -3.66
CA GLN A 417 -4.16 -3.34 -3.15
C GLN A 417 -4.83 -3.88 -1.89
N ILE A 418 -4.78 -3.12 -0.81
CA ILE A 418 -5.51 -3.41 0.43
C ILE A 418 -6.23 -2.13 0.83
N ASN A 419 -7.55 -2.19 0.89
CA ASN A 419 -8.34 -1.02 1.20
C ASN A 419 -8.27 -0.68 2.71
N PRO A 420 -8.35 0.60 3.08
CA PRO A 420 -8.59 1.02 4.46
C PRO A 420 -9.71 0.23 5.14
N GLY A 421 -9.43 -0.34 6.31
CA GLY A 421 -10.32 -1.20 7.09
C GLY A 421 -10.29 -2.69 6.69
N GLU A 422 -9.66 -3.06 5.57
CA GLU A 422 -9.41 -4.47 5.25
C GLU A 422 -8.29 -5.02 6.13
N SER A 423 -8.40 -6.29 6.52
CA SER A 423 -7.34 -6.98 7.25
C SER A 423 -6.76 -8.12 6.44
N ILE A 424 -5.50 -8.43 6.74
CA ILE A 424 -4.73 -9.54 6.23
C ILE A 424 -4.18 -10.38 7.38
N VAL A 425 -3.67 -11.57 7.07
CA VAL A 425 -2.91 -12.39 8.03
C VAL A 425 -1.44 -12.36 7.62
N LEU A 426 -0.59 -12.00 8.59
CA LEU A 426 0.85 -12.12 8.49
C LEU A 426 1.28 -13.40 9.22
N ALA A 427 2.21 -14.17 8.65
CA ALA A 427 2.68 -15.41 9.29
C ALA A 427 4.18 -15.66 9.14
N CYS A 428 4.80 -16.14 10.21
CA CYS A 428 6.20 -16.51 10.35
C CYS A 428 6.36 -18.02 10.69
N PRO A 429 5.90 -18.94 9.83
CA PRO A 429 5.90 -20.37 10.14
C PRO A 429 7.31 -20.90 10.44
N GLY A 430 7.43 -21.66 11.54
CA GLY A 430 8.71 -22.18 12.03
C GLY A 430 9.64 -21.14 12.68
N GLY A 431 9.15 -19.92 12.90
CA GLY A 431 9.79 -18.85 13.65
C GLY A 431 8.76 -18.01 14.41
N GLN A 432 9.14 -16.78 14.73
CA GLN A 432 8.31 -15.74 15.34
C GLN A 432 8.61 -14.39 14.68
N PHE A 433 7.76 -13.39 14.90
CA PHE A 433 8.03 -12.00 14.52
C PHE A 433 9.21 -11.44 15.33
N ASP A 434 10.06 -10.63 14.70
CA ASP A 434 11.23 -10.00 15.36
C ASP A 434 10.86 -8.70 16.08
N GLU A 435 9.70 -8.12 15.76
CA GLU A 435 9.30 -6.82 16.31
C GLU A 435 8.72 -6.94 17.74
N ASP A 436 9.32 -6.18 18.65
CA ASP A 436 8.87 -6.08 20.03
C ASP A 436 7.40 -5.64 20.12
N GLY A 437 6.57 -6.48 20.74
CA GLY A 437 5.14 -6.21 20.98
C GLY A 437 4.19 -6.84 19.97
N ILE A 438 4.66 -7.51 18.92
CA ILE A 438 3.81 -8.45 18.16
C ILE A 438 3.71 -9.77 18.95
N SER A 439 2.58 -10.47 18.86
CA SER A 439 2.36 -11.75 19.55
C SER A 439 3.54 -12.72 19.31
N THR A 440 3.84 -13.56 20.30
CA THR A 440 4.79 -14.69 20.16
C THR A 440 4.23 -15.80 19.27
N ASP A 441 2.96 -15.72 18.89
CA ASP A 441 2.36 -16.63 17.92
C ASP A 441 3.01 -16.45 16.54
N ASP A 442 3.04 -17.53 15.76
CA ASP A 442 3.64 -17.53 14.42
C ASP A 442 2.76 -16.84 13.37
N ASN A 443 1.62 -16.25 13.76
CA ASN A 443 0.75 -15.50 12.88
C ASN A 443 -0.05 -14.43 13.63
N VAL A 444 -0.42 -13.37 12.92
CA VAL A 444 -1.17 -12.23 13.47
C VAL A 444 -2.04 -11.59 12.39
N ARG A 445 -3.20 -11.05 12.79
CA ARG A 445 -4.03 -10.24 11.89
C ARG A 445 -3.49 -8.82 11.83
N ALA A 446 -3.47 -8.22 10.65
CA ALA A 446 -3.06 -6.84 10.45
C ALA A 446 -4.14 -6.09 9.67
N GLU A 447 -4.70 -5.03 10.24
CA GLU A 447 -5.71 -4.17 9.60
C GLU A 447 -5.04 -2.98 8.93
N CYS A 448 -5.30 -2.80 7.64
CA CYS A 448 -4.87 -1.64 6.89
C CYS A 448 -5.64 -0.42 7.38
N THR A 449 -4.93 0.63 7.77
CA THR A 449 -5.54 1.88 8.21
C THR A 449 -5.63 2.87 7.04
N GLN A 450 -4.55 3.61 6.77
CA GLN A 450 -4.35 4.47 5.61
C GLN A 450 -2.86 4.41 5.22
N GLU A 451 -2.52 4.59 3.94
CA GLU A 451 -1.12 4.79 3.50
C GLU A 451 -0.19 3.59 3.76
N ASN A 452 -0.64 2.39 3.39
CA ASN A 452 0.08 1.13 3.62
C ASN A 452 0.54 0.91 5.07
N SER A 453 -0.14 1.57 6.03
CA SER A 453 0.12 1.41 7.45
C SER A 453 -0.85 0.41 8.06
N PHE A 454 -0.32 -0.50 8.86
CA PHE A 454 -1.01 -1.62 9.45
C PHE A 454 -1.05 -1.48 10.97
N VAL A 455 -2.24 -1.66 11.52
CA VAL A 455 -2.42 -1.97 12.93
C VAL A 455 -2.34 -3.48 13.06
N VAL A 456 -1.30 -3.97 13.73
CA VAL A 456 -1.14 -5.39 14.00
C VAL A 456 -1.91 -5.74 15.27
N GLU A 457 -2.68 -6.82 15.22
CA GLU A 457 -3.42 -7.37 16.36
C GLU A 457 -2.43 -7.65 17.51
N ASP A 458 -2.85 -7.39 18.75
CA ASP A 458 -2.03 -7.54 19.96
C ASP A 458 -0.76 -6.63 20.08
N SER A 459 -0.31 -5.91 19.05
CA SER A 459 0.75 -4.86 19.16
C SER A 459 0.31 -3.38 19.28
N ASP A 460 0.80 -2.65 20.29
CA ASP A 460 0.42 -1.25 20.59
C ASP A 460 0.96 -0.18 19.60
N PHE A 461 1.24 -0.54 18.35
CA PHE A 461 1.81 0.39 17.38
C PHE A 461 1.21 0.19 15.99
N THR A 462 1.35 1.24 15.17
CA THR A 462 1.06 1.20 13.73
C THR A 462 2.40 1.12 13.00
N THR A 463 2.50 0.21 12.05
CA THR A 463 3.75 -0.06 11.32
C THR A 463 3.50 -0.25 9.82
N SER A 464 4.56 -0.34 9.03
CA SER A 464 4.46 -0.69 7.62
C SER A 464 4.97 -2.11 7.38
N LEU A 465 4.56 -2.77 6.29
CA LEU A 465 4.97 -4.17 6.04
C LEU A 465 6.47 -4.35 5.86
N LYS A 466 7.20 -3.31 5.42
CA LYS A 466 8.68 -3.35 5.32
C LYS A 466 9.37 -3.45 6.68
N ASP A 467 8.68 -3.04 7.74
CA ASP A 467 9.19 -3.00 9.10
C ASP A 467 8.69 -4.21 9.92
N ILE A 468 8.02 -5.19 9.27
CA ILE A 468 7.61 -6.45 9.89
C ILE A 468 8.45 -7.58 9.27
N SER A 469 9.15 -8.32 10.12
CA SER A 469 10.07 -9.37 9.73
C SER A 469 9.97 -10.57 10.65
N CYS A 470 10.27 -11.74 10.10
CA CYS A 470 10.39 -12.96 10.88
C CYS A 470 11.85 -13.14 11.36
N SER A 471 12.02 -13.72 12.54
CA SER A 471 13.30 -14.22 13.07
C SER A 471 14.08 -15.16 12.15
N ARG A 472 13.41 -15.73 11.14
CA ARG A 472 13.99 -16.50 10.05
C ARG A 472 13.00 -16.58 8.90
N ASN A 473 13.50 -16.88 7.70
CA ASN A 473 12.63 -17.15 6.56
C ASN A 473 11.53 -18.16 6.92
N PRO A 474 10.26 -17.89 6.54
CA PRO A 474 9.15 -18.83 6.67
C PRO A 474 9.55 -20.25 6.26
N GLN A 475 9.40 -21.20 7.18
CA GLN A 475 9.80 -22.58 6.97
C GLN A 475 8.70 -23.38 6.28
N THR A 476 9.09 -24.04 5.20
CA THR A 476 8.24 -25.01 4.51
C THR A 476 8.20 -26.36 5.21
N GLU A 477 7.06 -27.03 5.06
CA GLU A 477 6.79 -28.40 5.46
C GLU A 477 6.27 -29.20 4.26
N VAL A 478 6.69 -30.45 4.13
CA VAL A 478 6.15 -31.39 3.14
C VAL A 478 5.13 -32.32 3.80
N LYS A 479 3.90 -32.32 3.28
CA LYS A 479 2.83 -33.21 3.74
C LYS A 479 2.52 -34.29 2.70
N THR A 480 2.30 -35.51 3.17
CA THR A 480 1.77 -36.60 2.36
C THR A 480 0.27 -36.67 2.50
N THR A 481 -0.41 -36.99 1.41
CA THR A 481 -1.82 -37.37 1.44
C THR A 481 -1.93 -38.89 1.48
N LEU A 482 -3.14 -39.40 1.75
CA LEU A 482 -3.43 -40.83 1.63
C LEU A 482 -3.66 -41.25 0.16
N ASP A 483 -3.70 -40.30 -0.76
CA ASP A 483 -4.02 -40.55 -2.16
C ASP A 483 -2.81 -41.10 -2.90
N LYS A 484 -3.05 -42.18 -3.64
CA LYS A 484 -2.06 -42.72 -4.57
C LYS A 484 -2.07 -41.95 -5.89
N CYS A 485 -0.93 -41.96 -6.55
CA CYS A 485 -0.76 -41.47 -7.91
C CYS A 485 0.22 -42.40 -8.61
N SER A 486 0.01 -42.67 -9.90
CA SER A 486 0.78 -43.70 -10.61
C SER A 486 0.68 -45.08 -9.92
N ARG A 487 1.41 -46.08 -10.45
CA ARG A 487 1.40 -47.43 -9.89
C ARG A 487 1.95 -47.52 -8.45
N ASP A 488 2.99 -46.73 -8.15
CA ASP A 488 3.77 -46.82 -6.90
C ASP A 488 4.03 -45.44 -6.24
N GLY A 489 3.32 -44.40 -6.67
CA GLY A 489 3.46 -43.04 -6.14
C GLY A 489 2.41 -42.68 -5.07
N VAL A 490 2.75 -41.67 -4.28
CA VAL A 490 1.87 -41.04 -3.30
C VAL A 490 1.82 -39.54 -3.58
N LYS A 491 0.62 -38.96 -3.51
CA LYS A 491 0.44 -37.51 -3.64
C LYS A 491 0.89 -36.80 -2.38
N GLY A 492 1.54 -35.67 -2.53
CA GLY A 492 1.92 -34.80 -1.42
C GLY A 492 1.95 -33.34 -1.84
N THR A 493 2.20 -32.49 -0.86
CA THR A 493 2.23 -31.04 -1.02
C THR A 493 3.44 -30.44 -0.31
N ILE A 494 4.01 -29.38 -0.86
CA ILE A 494 4.98 -28.50 -0.22
C ILE A 494 4.26 -27.19 0.08
N GLY A 495 4.38 -26.70 1.31
CA GLY A 495 3.62 -25.54 1.76
C GLY A 495 4.06 -25.06 3.14
N PHE A 496 3.25 -24.19 3.73
CA PHE A 496 3.52 -23.56 5.01
C PHE A 496 2.43 -23.92 6.02
N HIS A 497 2.85 -24.39 7.19
CA HIS A 497 1.93 -24.59 8.30
C HIS A 497 1.73 -23.28 9.06
N VAL A 498 0.51 -22.75 9.08
CA VAL A 498 0.16 -21.52 9.80
C VAL A 498 -0.70 -21.92 11.00
N ASN A 499 -0.29 -21.59 12.23
CA ASN A 499 -0.94 -22.11 13.43
C ASN A 499 -2.33 -21.47 13.68
N THR A 500 -3.36 -21.97 13.00
CA THR A 500 -4.74 -21.45 13.09
C THR A 500 -5.74 -22.56 13.36
N LYS A 501 -6.94 -22.19 13.87
CA LYS A 501 -8.01 -23.16 14.21
C LYS A 501 -8.65 -23.83 12.98
N LYS A 502 -8.49 -23.26 11.77
CA LYS A 502 -9.05 -23.75 10.50
C LYS A 502 -8.10 -23.41 9.33
N HIS A 503 -7.92 -24.33 8.38
CA HIS A 503 -7.07 -24.15 7.19
C HIS A 503 -5.61 -23.76 7.53
N ASN A 504 -4.99 -24.57 8.38
CA ASN A 504 -3.64 -24.35 8.93
C ASN A 504 -2.49 -24.69 7.95
N TYR A 505 -2.76 -24.89 6.66
CA TYR A 505 -1.73 -25.29 5.70
C TYR A 505 -1.93 -24.67 4.33
N GLN A 506 -0.93 -23.90 3.88
CA GLN A 506 -0.93 -23.13 2.64
C GLN A 506 -0.04 -23.85 1.61
N SER A 507 -0.65 -24.67 0.74
CA SER A 507 0.08 -25.41 -0.32
C SER A 507 0.57 -24.46 -1.42
N VAL A 508 1.75 -24.74 -1.99
CA VAL A 508 2.31 -24.00 -3.14
C VAL A 508 2.78 -24.92 -4.27
N ILE A 509 3.13 -26.17 -3.95
CA ILE A 509 3.53 -27.20 -4.92
C ILE A 509 2.85 -28.51 -4.54
N ASP A 510 2.10 -29.08 -5.47
CA ASP A 510 1.58 -30.44 -5.34
C ASP A 510 2.51 -31.39 -6.10
N PHE A 511 2.68 -32.62 -5.65
CA PHE A 511 3.55 -33.59 -6.32
C PHE A 511 3.06 -35.02 -6.19
N CYS A 512 3.55 -35.87 -7.09
CA CYS A 512 3.45 -37.31 -7.01
C CYS A 512 4.84 -37.92 -6.83
N HIS A 513 5.09 -38.62 -5.71
CA HIS A 513 6.41 -39.17 -5.41
C HIS A 513 6.38 -40.68 -5.18
N ASN A 514 7.28 -41.39 -5.87
CA ASN A 514 7.56 -42.80 -5.68
C ASN A 514 8.78 -42.97 -4.75
N ALA A 515 8.50 -43.15 -3.46
CA ALA A 515 9.51 -43.30 -2.41
C ALA A 515 10.36 -44.59 -2.57
N LYS A 516 9.88 -45.62 -3.29
CA LYS A 516 10.60 -46.89 -3.42
C LYS A 516 11.89 -46.75 -4.23
N ILE A 517 11.87 -45.85 -5.21
CA ILE A 517 12.99 -45.55 -6.11
C ILE A 517 13.48 -44.10 -5.98
N GLY A 518 12.87 -43.30 -5.09
CA GLY A 518 13.24 -41.89 -4.87
C GLY A 518 13.01 -41.03 -6.10
N HIS A 519 11.87 -41.20 -6.78
CA HIS A 519 11.54 -40.49 -8.01
C HIS A 519 10.25 -39.69 -7.87
N THR A 520 10.29 -38.41 -8.22
CA THR A 520 9.08 -37.60 -8.35
C THR A 520 8.56 -37.71 -9.78
N VAL A 521 7.36 -38.28 -9.92
CA VAL A 521 6.72 -38.55 -11.21
C VAL A 521 6.31 -37.24 -11.88
N TYR A 522 5.66 -36.36 -11.12
CA TYR A 522 5.33 -35.01 -11.54
C TYR A 522 5.22 -34.08 -10.33
N ALA A 523 5.36 -32.79 -10.57
CA ALA A 523 5.00 -31.70 -9.67
C ALA A 523 4.07 -30.72 -10.40
N HIS A 524 3.20 -30.05 -9.66
CA HIS A 524 2.21 -29.10 -10.15
C HIS A 524 2.30 -27.79 -9.37
N THR A 525 2.15 -26.69 -10.08
CA THR A 525 1.91 -25.38 -9.49
C THR A 525 1.05 -24.51 -10.42
N LYS A 526 0.62 -23.36 -9.91
CA LYS A 526 0.01 -22.31 -10.71
C LYS A 526 0.98 -21.15 -10.86
N ILE A 527 1.23 -20.75 -12.11
CA ILE A 527 1.96 -19.51 -12.43
C ILE A 527 0.92 -18.39 -12.57
N PRO A 528 0.96 -17.35 -11.72
CA PRO A 528 0.02 -16.23 -11.82
C PRO A 528 0.35 -15.33 -13.01
N ALA A 529 -0.67 -14.68 -13.58
CA ALA A 529 -0.48 -13.70 -14.66
C ALA A 529 0.49 -12.56 -14.29
N GLN A 530 0.52 -12.19 -13.01
CA GLN A 530 1.33 -11.10 -12.46
C GLN A 530 2.78 -11.51 -12.14
N ILE A 531 3.26 -12.66 -12.64
CA ILE A 531 4.60 -13.19 -12.33
C ILE A 531 5.77 -12.26 -12.71
N LYS A 532 5.54 -11.25 -13.58
CA LYS A 532 6.51 -10.16 -13.82
C LYS A 532 6.93 -9.41 -12.55
N ASN A 533 6.05 -9.38 -11.55
CA ASN A 533 6.22 -8.66 -10.28
C ASN A 533 6.98 -9.48 -9.23
N HIS A 534 7.53 -10.65 -9.56
CA HIS A 534 8.23 -11.50 -8.60
C HIS A 534 9.41 -10.79 -7.92
N GLN A 535 9.66 -11.15 -6.67
CA GLN A 535 10.80 -10.63 -5.91
C GLN A 535 12.12 -11.08 -6.54
N LYS A 536 12.99 -10.12 -6.79
CA LYS A 536 14.31 -10.33 -7.41
C LYS A 536 15.39 -10.52 -6.34
N GLY A 537 16.52 -11.11 -6.72
CA GLY A 537 17.70 -11.20 -5.84
C GLY A 537 17.59 -12.15 -4.64
N VAL A 538 16.51 -12.93 -4.50
CA VAL A 538 16.34 -13.87 -3.38
C VAL A 538 17.48 -14.91 -3.36
N ALA A 539 18.24 -14.94 -2.27
CA ALA A 539 19.39 -15.84 -2.12
C ALA A 539 18.93 -17.30 -2.12
N ARG A 540 19.69 -18.18 -2.80
CA ARG A 540 19.38 -19.62 -2.83
C ARG A 540 19.76 -20.27 -1.49
N VAL A 541 18.95 -21.23 -1.04
CA VAL A 541 19.19 -22.00 0.18
C VAL A 541 19.66 -23.43 -0.14
N GLU A 542 20.14 -24.16 0.88
CA GLU A 542 20.40 -25.59 0.71
C GLU A 542 19.08 -26.36 0.52
N PHE A 543 19.13 -27.42 -0.29
CA PHE A 543 17.96 -28.28 -0.49
C PHE A 543 17.64 -29.09 0.76
N LYS A 544 16.37 -29.08 1.15
CA LYS A 544 15.84 -29.89 2.25
C LYS A 544 15.56 -31.32 1.77
N GLN A 545 16.00 -32.30 2.56
CA GLN A 545 15.72 -33.71 2.33
C GLN A 545 14.60 -34.17 3.27
N ASP A 546 13.46 -34.52 2.69
CA ASP A 546 12.29 -35.00 3.41
C ASP A 546 12.34 -36.52 3.65
N ASN A 547 11.39 -37.04 4.43
CA ASN A 547 11.33 -38.44 4.87
C ASN A 547 11.12 -39.48 3.76
N PHE A 548 11.01 -39.06 2.49
CA PHE A 548 10.85 -39.93 1.33
C PHE A 548 12.13 -40.65 0.90
N PHE A 549 13.31 -40.16 1.31
CA PHE A 549 14.61 -40.66 0.83
C PHE A 549 15.39 -41.43 1.92
N LYS A 550 14.72 -42.37 2.60
CA LYS A 550 15.32 -43.12 3.71
C LYS A 550 16.57 -43.89 3.26
N GLY A 551 17.66 -43.71 3.99
CA GLY A 551 18.94 -44.39 3.73
C GLY A 551 19.75 -43.83 2.56
N ILE A 552 19.31 -42.72 1.94
CA ILE A 552 20.01 -42.07 0.82
C ILE A 552 20.46 -40.68 1.26
N SER A 553 21.71 -40.31 1.00
CA SER A 553 22.19 -38.95 1.19
C SER A 553 22.16 -38.20 -0.14
N LEU A 554 21.08 -37.46 -0.42
CA LEU A 554 20.93 -36.78 -1.73
C LEU A 554 21.98 -35.69 -1.94
N ARG A 555 22.44 -35.05 -0.86
CA ARG A 555 23.59 -34.12 -0.90
C ARG A 555 24.84 -34.79 -1.47
N ASN A 556 25.06 -36.07 -1.18
CA ASN A 556 26.19 -36.82 -1.70
C ASN A 556 25.93 -37.34 -3.12
N VAL A 557 24.73 -37.85 -3.40
CA VAL A 557 24.32 -38.34 -4.73
C VAL A 557 24.56 -37.30 -5.84
N TYR A 558 24.30 -36.02 -5.56
CA TYR A 558 24.50 -34.94 -6.53
C TYR A 558 25.93 -34.38 -6.58
N LYS A 559 26.91 -34.93 -5.85
CA LYS A 559 28.32 -34.55 -6.01
C LYS A 559 28.87 -35.17 -7.28
N LYS A 560 29.53 -34.38 -8.14
CA LYS A 560 30.18 -34.87 -9.36
C LYS A 560 31.10 -36.07 -9.10
N THR A 561 31.85 -36.05 -8.00
CA THR A 561 32.74 -37.16 -7.62
C THR A 561 32.01 -38.47 -7.36
N GLU A 562 30.81 -38.41 -6.76
CA GLU A 562 29.97 -39.59 -6.52
C GLU A 562 29.23 -40.02 -7.79
N GLN A 563 28.84 -39.06 -8.64
CA GLN A 563 28.29 -39.36 -9.96
C GLN A 563 29.32 -40.12 -10.82
N ILE A 564 30.56 -39.65 -10.92
CA ILE A 564 31.63 -40.33 -11.67
C ILE A 564 31.79 -41.78 -11.18
N LYS A 565 31.86 -42.01 -9.87
CA LYS A 565 31.96 -43.38 -9.32
C LYS A 565 30.74 -44.23 -9.66
N THR A 566 29.55 -43.65 -9.56
CA THR A 566 28.29 -44.36 -9.83
C THR A 566 28.19 -44.73 -11.30
N ILE A 567 28.49 -43.80 -12.20
CA ILE A 567 28.54 -44.05 -13.65
C ILE A 567 29.64 -45.07 -13.98
N ALA A 568 30.82 -44.99 -13.37
CA ALA A 568 31.90 -45.96 -13.57
C ALA A 568 31.47 -47.39 -13.24
N ASN A 569 30.67 -47.55 -12.18
CA ASN A 569 30.10 -48.85 -11.81
C ASN A 569 29.02 -49.34 -12.80
N ILE A 570 28.33 -48.43 -13.48
CA ILE A 570 27.31 -48.76 -14.49
C ILE A 570 27.99 -49.15 -15.82
N VAL A 571 28.95 -48.34 -16.27
CA VAL A 571 29.59 -48.53 -17.58
C VAL A 571 30.80 -49.47 -17.54
N GLY A 572 31.29 -49.84 -16.36
CA GLY A 572 32.43 -50.74 -16.18
C GLY A 572 33.82 -50.11 -16.33
N SER A 573 33.92 -48.78 -16.48
CA SER A 573 35.20 -48.06 -16.58
C SER A 573 35.15 -46.67 -15.94
N MET A 574 36.20 -46.34 -15.18
CA MET A 574 36.39 -45.02 -14.59
C MET A 574 36.74 -43.96 -15.65
N GLU A 575 37.51 -44.34 -16.66
CA GLU A 575 37.87 -43.49 -17.79
C GLU A 575 36.63 -43.11 -18.60
N LEU A 576 35.83 -44.11 -19.01
CA LEU A 576 34.59 -43.88 -19.77
C LEU A 576 33.59 -43.03 -18.97
N ALA A 577 33.48 -43.25 -17.65
CA ALA A 577 32.61 -42.41 -16.81
C ALA A 577 33.03 -40.93 -16.76
N LYS A 578 34.32 -40.63 -16.88
CA LYS A 578 34.82 -39.25 -16.93
C LYS A 578 34.58 -38.57 -18.28
N ASP A 579 34.38 -39.35 -19.36
CA ASP A 579 33.94 -38.82 -20.65
C ASP A 579 32.46 -38.39 -20.63
N PHE A 580 31.66 -39.06 -19.79
CA PHE A 580 30.26 -38.70 -19.53
C PHE A 580 30.07 -37.61 -18.46
N ILE A 581 30.79 -37.68 -17.34
CA ILE A 581 30.66 -36.71 -16.25
C ILE A 581 31.96 -35.91 -16.14
N HIS A 582 31.90 -34.65 -16.57
CA HIS A 582 33.07 -33.78 -16.61
C HIS A 582 33.31 -33.12 -15.25
N GLU A 583 34.55 -33.17 -14.77
CA GLU A 583 34.97 -32.49 -13.54
C GLU A 583 34.68 -30.98 -13.62
N LYS A 584 34.93 -30.37 -14.79
CA LYS A 584 34.66 -28.95 -15.10
C LYS A 584 33.55 -28.83 -16.14
N GLY A 585 32.85 -27.70 -16.17
CA GLY A 585 31.78 -27.44 -17.14
C GLY A 585 30.41 -28.02 -16.72
N GLU A 586 29.53 -28.17 -17.71
CA GLU A 586 28.08 -28.40 -17.57
C GLU A 586 27.63 -29.86 -17.79
N TYR A 587 28.56 -30.79 -18.03
CA TYR A 587 28.23 -32.20 -18.24
C TYR A 587 28.26 -32.95 -16.91
N TYR A 588 27.20 -32.76 -16.13
CA TYR A 588 26.93 -33.48 -14.88
C TYR A 588 25.45 -33.41 -14.57
N PHE A 589 24.96 -34.27 -13.68
CA PHE A 589 23.57 -34.22 -13.25
C PHE A 589 23.37 -33.15 -12.18
N ALA A 590 22.59 -32.14 -12.50
CA ALA A 590 22.14 -31.14 -11.57
C ALA A 590 20.84 -31.56 -10.87
N ARG A 591 20.54 -30.84 -9.80
CA ARG A 591 19.23 -30.84 -9.14
C ARG A 591 18.26 -30.03 -10.02
N GLY A 592 17.73 -30.65 -11.06
CA GLY A 592 16.76 -30.04 -11.96
C GLY A 592 15.42 -29.86 -11.26
N HIS A 593 14.99 -28.62 -11.09
CA HIS A 593 13.71 -28.30 -10.46
C HIS A 593 12.55 -28.73 -11.38
N LEU A 594 11.49 -29.29 -10.80
CA LEU A 594 10.23 -29.53 -11.51
C LEU A 594 9.36 -28.27 -11.51
N VAL A 595 9.19 -27.64 -10.34
CA VAL A 595 8.66 -26.28 -10.21
C VAL A 595 9.81 -25.32 -9.98
N ALA A 596 9.98 -24.34 -10.86
CA ALA A 596 11.13 -23.46 -10.85
C ALA A 596 10.98 -22.38 -9.77
N LYS A 597 12.11 -21.95 -9.20
CA LYS A 597 12.16 -20.82 -8.27
C LYS A 597 11.45 -19.59 -8.83
N ALA A 598 11.64 -19.29 -10.12
CA ALA A 598 11.10 -18.10 -10.78
C ALA A 598 9.60 -18.19 -11.10
N ASP A 599 8.94 -19.31 -10.83
CA ASP A 599 7.50 -19.49 -11.04
C ASP A 599 6.66 -18.88 -9.91
N PHE A 600 7.31 -18.33 -8.87
CA PHE A 600 6.67 -17.71 -7.71
C PHE A 600 7.00 -16.22 -7.52
N ILE A 601 5.99 -15.46 -7.09
CA ILE A 601 6.13 -14.02 -6.81
C ILE A 601 6.89 -13.79 -5.50
N PHE A 602 6.51 -14.47 -4.42
CA PHE A 602 7.06 -14.22 -3.08
C PHE A 602 8.31 -15.02 -2.78
N ALA A 603 9.27 -14.41 -2.09
CA ALA A 603 10.55 -15.00 -1.71
C ALA A 603 10.37 -16.28 -0.90
N SER A 604 9.41 -16.32 0.02
CA SER A 604 9.06 -17.53 0.77
C SER A 604 8.67 -18.69 -0.16
N GLN A 605 7.79 -18.45 -1.14
CA GLN A 605 7.38 -19.43 -2.14
C GLN A 605 8.53 -19.82 -3.07
N GLN A 606 9.39 -18.87 -3.47
CA GLN A 606 10.62 -19.16 -4.22
C GLN A 606 11.57 -20.09 -3.44
N LEU A 607 11.69 -19.90 -2.12
CA LEU A 607 12.49 -20.76 -1.26
C LEU A 607 11.85 -22.15 -1.04
N ALA A 608 10.53 -22.27 -1.20
CA ALA A 608 9.81 -23.53 -1.10
C ALA A 608 10.23 -24.54 -2.18
N THR A 609 10.76 -24.09 -3.32
CA THR A 609 11.17 -24.97 -4.42
C THR A 609 12.39 -25.83 -4.08
N PHE A 610 13.15 -25.45 -3.04
CA PHE A 610 14.39 -26.12 -2.61
C PHE A 610 14.13 -27.35 -1.73
N SER A 611 13.20 -28.21 -2.14
CA SER A 611 13.02 -29.56 -1.57
C SER A 611 13.41 -30.62 -2.60
N TYR A 612 14.06 -31.69 -2.16
CA TYR A 612 14.44 -32.79 -3.05
C TYR A 612 13.26 -33.54 -3.68
N VAL A 613 12.04 -33.45 -3.12
CA VAL A 613 10.86 -34.02 -3.81
C VAL A 613 10.43 -33.18 -5.01
N ASN A 614 10.90 -31.94 -5.15
CA ASN A 614 10.68 -31.08 -6.31
C ASN A 614 11.83 -31.16 -7.33
N VAL A 615 12.63 -32.23 -7.30
CA VAL A 615 13.85 -32.35 -8.09
C VAL A 615 13.95 -33.71 -8.78
N ILE A 616 14.46 -33.71 -10.00
CA ILE A 616 14.91 -34.90 -10.72
C ILE A 616 16.33 -34.69 -11.29
N PRO A 617 17.10 -35.76 -11.57
CA PRO A 617 18.38 -35.64 -12.26
C PRO A 617 18.19 -35.05 -13.66
N MET A 618 18.76 -33.88 -13.91
CA MET A 618 18.79 -33.28 -15.25
C MET A 618 20.24 -32.98 -15.60
N TRP A 619 20.65 -33.21 -16.84
CA TRP A 619 21.96 -32.73 -17.28
C TRP A 619 22.03 -31.22 -17.15
N GLN A 620 23.10 -30.70 -16.56
CA GLN A 620 23.20 -29.27 -16.30
C GLN A 620 23.16 -28.44 -17.58
N SER A 621 23.75 -28.92 -18.68
CA SER A 621 23.69 -28.24 -19.99
C SER A 621 22.26 -28.12 -20.55
N ILE A 622 21.36 -29.03 -20.15
CA ILE A 622 19.95 -29.06 -20.54
C ILE A 622 19.12 -28.21 -19.58
N ASN A 623 19.31 -28.41 -18.28
CA ASN A 623 18.67 -27.65 -17.20
C ASN A 623 18.91 -26.14 -17.35
N ALA A 624 20.14 -25.72 -17.63
CA ALA A 624 20.49 -24.32 -17.91
C ALA A 624 20.44 -23.94 -19.40
N GLY A 625 19.96 -24.85 -20.25
CA GLY A 625 19.82 -24.66 -21.69
C GLY A 625 18.37 -24.41 -22.09
N ASN A 626 17.85 -25.30 -22.93
CA ASN A 626 16.51 -25.17 -23.50
C ASN A 626 15.42 -25.32 -22.42
N TRP A 627 15.67 -26.09 -21.36
CA TRP A 627 14.73 -26.23 -20.25
C TRP A 627 14.44 -24.88 -19.56
N PHE A 628 15.50 -24.17 -19.17
CA PHE A 628 15.39 -22.81 -18.63
C PHE A 628 14.67 -21.85 -19.59
N SER A 629 14.93 -21.99 -20.89
CA SER A 629 14.31 -21.14 -21.93
C SER A 629 12.80 -21.38 -22.05
N ILE A 630 12.34 -22.63 -21.90
CA ILE A 630 10.91 -22.97 -21.85
C ILE A 630 10.27 -22.38 -20.61
N GLU A 631 10.90 -22.53 -19.44
CA GLU A 631 10.40 -21.96 -18.18
C GLU A 631 10.22 -20.43 -18.30
N GLU A 632 11.19 -19.73 -18.90
CA GLU A 632 11.07 -18.29 -19.17
C GLU A 632 9.96 -17.96 -20.17
N SER A 633 9.86 -18.72 -21.26
CA SER A 633 8.84 -18.50 -22.30
C SER A 633 7.43 -18.68 -21.73
N VAL A 634 7.21 -19.67 -20.86
CA VAL A 634 5.91 -19.92 -20.21
C VAL A 634 5.53 -18.76 -19.29
N ARG A 635 6.47 -18.23 -18.50
CA ARG A 635 6.22 -17.03 -17.67
C ARG A 635 5.91 -15.81 -18.53
N ASN A 636 6.64 -15.61 -19.62
CA ASN A 636 6.37 -14.52 -20.56
C ASN A 636 4.97 -14.65 -21.18
N TYR A 637 4.52 -15.87 -21.52
CA TYR A 637 3.16 -16.09 -22.01
C TYR A 637 2.10 -15.71 -20.96
N ALA A 638 2.29 -16.11 -19.69
CA ALA A 638 1.39 -15.74 -18.59
C ALA A 638 1.25 -14.22 -18.46
N ILE A 639 2.38 -13.50 -18.55
CA ILE A 639 2.45 -12.03 -18.51
C ILE A 639 1.76 -11.42 -19.72
N ASP A 640 2.16 -11.79 -20.93
CA ASP A 640 1.72 -11.16 -22.18
C ASP A 640 0.23 -11.38 -22.45
N LYS A 641 -0.31 -12.52 -22.03
CA LYS A 641 -1.73 -12.84 -22.20
C LYS A 641 -2.57 -12.50 -20.98
N ASN A 642 -1.95 -12.06 -19.89
CA ASN A 642 -2.57 -11.86 -18.58
C ASN A 642 -3.41 -13.08 -18.16
N ARG A 643 -2.76 -14.26 -18.10
CA ARG A 643 -3.39 -15.56 -17.80
C ARG A 643 -2.66 -16.28 -16.69
N ASP A 644 -3.42 -16.77 -15.71
CA ASP A 644 -2.95 -17.81 -14.81
C ASP A 644 -2.80 -19.13 -15.55
N LEU A 645 -1.68 -19.83 -15.31
CA LEU A 645 -1.37 -21.10 -15.96
C LEU A 645 -1.22 -22.20 -14.92
N ASP A 646 -1.95 -23.30 -15.12
CA ASP A 646 -1.65 -24.56 -14.43
C ASP A 646 -0.49 -25.25 -15.13
N VAL A 647 0.54 -25.64 -14.38
CA VAL A 647 1.77 -26.22 -14.92
C VAL A 647 2.08 -27.53 -14.22
N TRP A 648 2.12 -28.62 -14.99
CA TRP A 648 2.58 -29.94 -14.53
C TRP A 648 3.93 -30.26 -15.16
N THR A 649 4.93 -30.49 -14.34
CA THR A 649 6.29 -30.83 -14.78
C THR A 649 6.68 -32.21 -14.28
N GLY A 650 7.28 -33.04 -15.11
CA GLY A 650 7.72 -34.37 -14.71
C GLY A 650 8.68 -34.99 -15.71
N SER A 651 8.71 -36.31 -15.76
CA SER A 651 9.59 -37.03 -16.68
C SER A 651 9.06 -38.39 -17.12
N LEU A 652 9.60 -38.90 -18.23
CA LEU A 652 9.27 -40.20 -18.83
C LEU A 652 10.54 -41.01 -19.11
N GLY A 653 10.44 -42.33 -18.88
CA GLY A 653 11.49 -43.30 -19.17
C GLY A 653 12.76 -43.10 -18.34
N ILE A 654 13.71 -44.02 -18.52
CA ILE A 654 15.03 -43.97 -17.88
C ILE A 654 16.07 -43.79 -18.97
N MET A 655 17.00 -42.86 -18.77
CA MET A 655 18.08 -42.61 -19.71
C MET A 655 19.05 -43.78 -19.71
N GLN A 656 19.57 -44.09 -20.90
CA GLN A 656 20.54 -45.14 -21.11
C GLN A 656 21.84 -44.57 -21.71
N ILE A 657 22.97 -45.18 -21.37
CA ILE A 657 24.30 -44.95 -21.97
C ILE A 657 24.97 -46.28 -22.27
N GLU A 658 25.83 -46.29 -23.28
CA GLU A 658 26.64 -47.46 -23.62
C GLU A 658 27.71 -47.73 -22.55
N ASP A 659 27.86 -49.00 -22.18
CA ASP A 659 28.96 -49.48 -21.35
C ASP A 659 30.23 -49.77 -22.18
N VAL A 660 31.29 -50.28 -21.54
CA VAL A 660 32.55 -50.67 -22.21
C VAL A 660 32.39 -51.75 -23.28
N HIS A 661 31.25 -52.44 -23.35
CA HIS A 661 30.92 -53.45 -24.34
C HIS A 661 29.98 -52.92 -25.44
N GLY A 662 29.56 -51.65 -25.36
CA GLY A 662 28.60 -51.05 -26.28
C GLY A 662 27.14 -51.38 -25.97
N GLU A 663 26.85 -51.98 -24.82
CA GLU A 663 25.48 -52.33 -24.42
C GLU A 663 24.84 -51.17 -23.65
N LEU A 664 23.55 -50.92 -23.90
CA LEU A 664 22.81 -49.83 -23.24
C LEU A 664 22.48 -50.18 -21.79
N GLN A 665 22.87 -49.30 -20.87
CA GLN A 665 22.63 -49.44 -19.43
C GLN A 665 21.79 -48.29 -18.89
N ASP A 666 20.77 -48.62 -18.10
CA ASP A 666 19.95 -47.64 -17.37
C ASP A 666 20.78 -46.85 -16.34
N ILE A 667 20.58 -45.53 -16.31
CA ILE A 667 21.30 -44.65 -15.40
C ILE A 667 20.50 -44.39 -14.13
N TYR A 668 21.10 -44.71 -12.98
CA TYR A 668 20.62 -44.36 -11.65
C TYR A 668 21.74 -43.67 -10.87
N LEU A 669 21.44 -42.59 -10.15
CA LEU A 669 22.46 -41.85 -9.40
C LEU A 669 22.79 -42.45 -8.03
N HIS A 670 22.07 -43.47 -7.61
CA HIS A 670 22.33 -44.15 -6.34
C HIS A 670 22.18 -45.66 -6.46
N ARG A 671 23.14 -46.37 -5.89
CA ARG A 671 23.13 -47.83 -5.70
C ARG A 671 23.53 -48.14 -4.26
N ASN A 672 22.71 -48.90 -3.55
CA ASN A 672 23.01 -49.28 -2.17
C ASN A 672 23.93 -50.52 -2.09
N ALA A 673 24.28 -50.94 -0.87
CA ALA A 673 25.18 -52.09 -0.63
C ALA A 673 24.60 -53.42 -1.15
N GLU A 674 23.28 -53.58 -1.16
CA GLU A 674 22.59 -54.75 -1.73
C GLU A 674 22.42 -54.68 -3.26
N GLY A 675 22.97 -53.64 -3.89
CA GLY A 675 22.92 -53.45 -5.33
C GLY A 675 21.62 -52.86 -5.87
N LYS A 676 20.67 -52.49 -5.00
CA LYS A 676 19.40 -51.83 -5.38
C LYS A 676 19.68 -50.43 -5.91
N GLN A 677 19.15 -50.15 -7.10
CA GLN A 677 19.24 -48.86 -7.77
C GLN A 677 18.08 -47.93 -7.37
N SER A 678 18.36 -46.63 -7.34
CA SER A 678 17.38 -45.57 -7.02
C SER A 678 17.88 -44.23 -7.57
N ILE A 679 17.00 -43.22 -7.60
CA ILE A 679 17.22 -41.92 -8.23
C ILE A 679 17.47 -42.11 -9.75
N PRO A 680 16.47 -42.62 -10.50
CA PRO A 680 16.59 -42.83 -11.94
C PRO A 680 16.85 -41.50 -12.64
N VAL A 681 17.74 -41.51 -13.63
CA VAL A 681 17.92 -40.39 -14.54
C VAL A 681 16.86 -40.50 -15.64
N PRO A 682 15.99 -39.50 -15.82
CA PRO A 682 14.93 -39.55 -16.80
C PRO A 682 15.45 -39.44 -18.23
N LYS A 683 14.80 -40.14 -19.16
CA LYS A 683 15.09 -40.05 -20.61
C LYS A 683 14.53 -38.77 -21.22
N LEU A 684 13.26 -38.47 -20.89
CA LEU A 684 12.53 -37.29 -21.35
C LEU A 684 12.04 -36.49 -20.15
N LEU A 685 12.09 -35.17 -20.27
CA LEU A 685 11.46 -34.22 -19.35
C LEU A 685 10.20 -33.70 -20.02
N PHE A 686 9.15 -33.46 -19.24
CA PHE A 686 7.94 -32.83 -19.77
C PHE A 686 7.49 -31.65 -18.92
N LYS A 687 6.87 -30.66 -19.58
CA LYS A 687 6.14 -29.56 -18.94
C LYS A 687 4.81 -29.33 -19.67
N VAL A 688 3.71 -29.67 -19.02
CA VAL A 688 2.36 -29.40 -19.51
C VAL A 688 1.89 -28.06 -18.97
N VAL A 689 1.43 -27.18 -19.85
CA VAL A 689 0.94 -25.84 -19.52
C VAL A 689 -0.52 -25.73 -19.96
N TYR A 690 -1.38 -25.25 -19.07
CA TYR A 690 -2.81 -25.14 -19.33
C TYR A 690 -3.36 -23.79 -18.86
N ASP A 691 -4.01 -23.07 -19.79
CA ASP A 691 -4.87 -21.94 -19.50
C ASP A 691 -6.31 -22.47 -19.31
N SER A 692 -6.75 -22.48 -18.06
CA SER A 692 -8.06 -22.99 -17.67
C SER A 692 -9.23 -22.11 -18.14
N ILE A 693 -9.02 -20.81 -18.37
CA ILE A 693 -10.03 -19.87 -18.87
C ILE A 693 -10.17 -20.03 -20.38
N GLY A 694 -9.04 -20.01 -21.09
CA GLY A 694 -9.00 -20.17 -22.54
C GLY A 694 -9.27 -21.61 -23.02
N LYS A 695 -9.23 -22.59 -22.11
CA LYS A 695 -9.24 -24.04 -22.42
C LYS A 695 -8.17 -24.40 -23.43
N ALA A 696 -6.98 -23.83 -23.26
CA ALA A 696 -5.86 -23.97 -24.17
C ALA A 696 -4.67 -24.64 -23.44
N GLY A 697 -3.92 -25.50 -24.11
CA GLY A 697 -2.77 -26.16 -23.48
C GLY A 697 -1.79 -26.78 -24.45
N VAL A 698 -0.61 -27.08 -23.95
CA VAL A 698 0.51 -27.70 -24.68
C VAL A 698 1.36 -28.52 -23.71
N ALA A 699 1.97 -29.61 -24.19
CA ALA A 699 3.04 -30.29 -23.46
C ALA A 699 4.38 -30.08 -24.18
N PHE A 700 5.37 -29.51 -23.49
CA PHE A 700 6.75 -29.45 -23.96
C PHE A 700 7.47 -30.72 -23.57
N ILE A 701 8.23 -31.31 -24.50
CA ILE A 701 9.06 -32.48 -24.27
C ILE A 701 10.51 -32.12 -24.56
N THR A 702 11.39 -32.29 -23.58
CA THR A 702 12.83 -32.05 -23.72
C THR A 702 13.59 -33.34 -23.50
N ILE A 703 14.47 -33.70 -24.45
CA ILE A 703 15.31 -34.89 -24.34
C ILE A 703 16.43 -34.60 -23.34
N ASN A 704 16.56 -35.42 -22.31
CA ASN A 704 17.58 -35.28 -21.26
C ASN A 704 18.89 -36.01 -21.63
N ASN A 705 19.42 -35.76 -22.83
CA ASN A 705 20.67 -36.37 -23.29
C ASN A 705 21.53 -35.38 -24.10
N PRO A 706 22.61 -34.82 -23.53
CA PRO A 706 23.45 -33.84 -24.23
C PRO A 706 24.41 -34.48 -25.23
N TYR A 707 24.44 -35.81 -25.32
CA TYR A 707 25.25 -36.60 -26.26
C TYR A 707 24.48 -37.05 -27.50
N LEU A 708 23.20 -36.70 -27.60
CA LEU A 708 22.37 -37.08 -28.73
C LEU A 708 22.94 -36.49 -30.03
N LYS A 709 23.08 -37.33 -31.06
CA LYS A 709 23.61 -36.94 -32.38
C LYS A 709 22.50 -36.82 -33.44
N SER A 710 21.47 -37.65 -33.32
CA SER A 710 20.28 -37.69 -34.18
C SER A 710 19.04 -37.96 -33.33
N LEU A 711 17.89 -37.51 -33.79
CA LEU A 711 16.61 -37.80 -33.17
C LEU A 711 16.08 -39.14 -33.70
N ASP A 712 16.07 -40.15 -32.84
CA ASP A 712 15.51 -41.48 -33.16
C ASP A 712 14.05 -41.59 -32.67
N ASP A 713 13.26 -42.49 -33.29
CA ASP A 713 11.82 -42.65 -33.02
C ASP A 713 11.51 -42.91 -31.53
N GLU A 714 12.43 -43.53 -30.80
CA GLU A 714 12.28 -43.82 -29.37
C GLU A 714 12.24 -42.59 -28.45
N TYR A 715 12.62 -41.41 -28.96
CA TYR A 715 12.58 -40.13 -28.25
C TYR A 715 11.35 -39.30 -28.64
N VAL A 716 10.56 -39.72 -29.64
CA VAL A 716 9.43 -38.97 -30.19
C VAL A 716 8.12 -39.57 -29.69
N VAL A 717 7.40 -38.85 -28.83
CA VAL A 717 6.15 -39.35 -28.21
C VAL A 717 4.87 -38.79 -28.84
N CYS A 718 4.99 -37.82 -29.75
CA CYS A 718 3.87 -37.14 -30.39
C CYS A 718 4.33 -36.43 -31.67
N GLN A 719 3.38 -35.94 -32.47
CA GLN A 719 3.68 -35.00 -33.53
C GLN A 719 4.07 -33.62 -32.96
N ASP A 720 5.18 -33.06 -33.44
CA ASP A 720 5.63 -31.72 -33.03
C ASP A 720 4.70 -30.62 -33.57
N VAL A 721 4.19 -29.80 -32.65
CA VAL A 721 3.33 -28.64 -32.92
C VAL A 721 3.94 -27.31 -32.44
N CYS A 722 5.25 -27.25 -32.17
CA CYS A 722 5.87 -26.01 -31.68
C CYS A 722 5.69 -24.83 -32.64
N ASP A 723 5.78 -25.09 -33.96
CA ASP A 723 5.71 -24.04 -34.98
C ASP A 723 4.29 -23.42 -35.10
N ASP A 724 3.26 -24.04 -34.49
CA ASP A 724 1.90 -23.50 -34.39
C ASP A 724 1.75 -22.43 -33.29
N MET A 725 2.81 -22.15 -32.52
CA MET A 725 2.82 -21.23 -31.38
C MET A 725 3.93 -20.16 -31.53
N PRO A 726 3.66 -19.07 -32.26
CA PRO A 726 4.68 -18.07 -32.63
C PRO A 726 5.40 -17.42 -31.43
N TRP A 727 4.70 -17.25 -30.30
CA TRP A 727 5.23 -16.63 -29.08
C TRP A 727 6.49 -17.34 -28.53
N LEU A 728 6.70 -18.63 -28.84
CA LEU A 728 7.91 -19.37 -28.43
C LEU A 728 9.20 -18.83 -29.05
N ASN A 729 9.10 -18.14 -30.20
CA ASN A 729 10.23 -17.65 -30.97
C ASN A 729 10.40 -16.12 -30.92
N GLU A 730 9.42 -15.38 -30.38
CA GLU A 730 9.41 -13.91 -30.44
C GLU A 730 10.41 -13.24 -29.50
N LYS A 731 10.59 -13.80 -28.29
CA LYS A 731 11.40 -13.19 -27.22
C LYS A 731 12.59 -14.03 -26.78
N SER A 732 12.75 -15.23 -27.33
CA SER A 732 13.76 -16.18 -26.86
C SER A 732 14.84 -16.42 -27.92
N THR A 733 16.10 -16.40 -27.47
CA THR A 733 17.28 -16.62 -28.34
C THR A 733 17.70 -18.09 -28.41
N TRP A 734 16.93 -18.97 -27.78
CA TRP A 734 17.21 -20.40 -27.72
C TRP A 734 17.01 -21.10 -29.06
N LYS A 735 17.69 -22.24 -29.22
CA LYS A 735 17.59 -23.10 -30.40
C LYS A 735 17.05 -24.45 -29.98
N ARG A 736 15.78 -24.70 -30.29
CA ARG A 736 15.05 -25.91 -29.87
C ARG A 736 15.67 -27.21 -30.39
N ASP A 737 16.38 -27.14 -31.50
CA ASP A 737 17.07 -28.24 -32.17
C ASP A 737 18.51 -28.49 -31.66
N LYS A 738 18.98 -27.70 -30.69
CA LYS A 738 20.33 -27.84 -30.14
C LYS A 738 20.41 -28.97 -29.11
N TYR A 739 20.88 -30.14 -29.54
CA TYR A 739 20.95 -31.37 -28.73
C TYR A 739 21.72 -31.22 -27.41
N ASP A 740 22.90 -30.58 -27.41
CA ASP A 740 23.73 -30.39 -26.21
C ASP A 740 23.07 -29.47 -25.15
N LYS A 741 22.03 -28.73 -25.55
CA LYS A 741 21.20 -27.87 -24.70
C LYS A 741 19.79 -28.45 -24.45
N GLY A 742 19.52 -29.65 -24.95
CA GLY A 742 18.25 -30.38 -24.78
C GLY A 742 17.28 -30.13 -25.92
N TYR A 743 17.29 -31.00 -26.92
CA TYR A 743 16.33 -30.92 -28.02
C TYR A 743 14.89 -30.92 -27.48
N THR A 744 14.07 -30.00 -27.96
CA THR A 744 12.70 -29.80 -27.46
C THR A 744 11.68 -29.73 -28.58
N TYR A 745 10.56 -30.43 -28.40
CA TYR A 745 9.39 -30.40 -29.26
C TYR A 745 8.10 -30.27 -28.44
N CYS A 746 6.97 -30.02 -29.11
CA CYS A 746 5.71 -29.71 -28.46
C CYS A 746 4.63 -30.72 -28.86
N CYS A 747 3.84 -31.19 -27.91
CA CYS A 747 2.68 -32.04 -28.15
C CYS A 747 1.37 -31.30 -27.87
N LYS A 748 0.30 -31.71 -28.56
CA LYS A 748 -1.05 -31.50 -28.03
C LYS A 748 -1.20 -32.28 -26.73
N VAL A 749 -1.96 -31.72 -25.78
CA VAL A 749 -2.17 -32.35 -24.46
C VAL A 749 -2.78 -33.73 -24.58
N ASP A 750 -3.74 -33.93 -25.50
CA ASP A 750 -4.40 -35.23 -25.68
C ASP A 750 -3.46 -36.29 -26.26
N ASP A 751 -2.54 -35.91 -27.16
CA ASP A 751 -1.52 -36.82 -27.67
C ASP A 751 -0.53 -37.22 -26.55
N PHE A 752 -0.13 -36.25 -25.72
CA PHE A 752 0.75 -36.51 -24.58
C PHE A 752 0.11 -37.40 -23.51
N ARG A 753 -1.21 -37.30 -23.28
CA ARG A 753 -1.92 -38.18 -22.34
C ARG A 753 -1.83 -39.65 -22.69
N ASN A 754 -1.72 -39.98 -23.98
CA ASN A 754 -1.58 -41.38 -24.42
C ASN A 754 -0.27 -42.01 -23.92
N VAL A 755 0.77 -41.20 -23.66
CA VAL A 755 2.06 -41.67 -23.13
C VAL A 755 2.24 -41.40 -21.64
N PHE A 756 1.47 -40.47 -21.07
CA PHE A 756 1.47 -40.15 -19.64
C PHE A 756 0.04 -40.09 -19.08
N PRO A 757 -0.58 -41.24 -18.77
CA PRO A 757 -1.96 -41.32 -18.30
C PRO A 757 -2.16 -40.78 -16.87
N ASP A 758 -1.08 -40.55 -16.12
CA ASP A 758 -1.13 -39.97 -14.78
C ASP A 758 -1.30 -38.43 -14.77
N LEU A 759 -1.33 -37.79 -15.95
CA LEU A 759 -1.67 -36.37 -16.05
C LEU A 759 -3.10 -36.16 -15.54
N PRO A 760 -3.34 -35.19 -14.62
CA PRO A 760 -4.69 -34.89 -14.17
C PRO A 760 -5.67 -34.57 -15.32
N GLU A 761 -6.94 -34.92 -15.11
CA GLU A 761 -7.98 -34.69 -16.10
C GLU A 761 -8.37 -33.21 -16.19
N PHE A 762 -8.22 -32.64 -17.39
CA PHE A 762 -8.71 -31.30 -17.74
C PHE A 762 -8.93 -31.20 -19.27
N GLN A 763 -9.85 -30.35 -19.71
CA GLN A 763 -10.15 -30.22 -21.14
C GLN A 763 -9.33 -29.09 -21.80
N ALA A 764 -8.31 -29.46 -22.58
CA ALA A 764 -7.59 -28.56 -23.48
C ALA A 764 -8.16 -28.71 -24.91
N ARG A 765 -8.89 -27.70 -25.39
CA ARG A 765 -9.60 -27.73 -26.68
C ARG A 765 -8.77 -27.15 -27.83
N LYS A 766 -7.69 -26.44 -27.52
CA LYS A 766 -6.81 -25.77 -28.49
C LYS A 766 -5.40 -25.60 -27.93
N LEU A 767 -4.44 -25.24 -28.78
CA LEU A 767 -3.08 -24.86 -28.39
C LEU A 767 -3.04 -23.46 -27.77
N LEU A 768 -2.01 -23.19 -26.96
CA LEU A 768 -1.67 -21.86 -26.46
C LEU A 768 -1.10 -21.03 -27.62
N LYS A 769 -1.95 -20.25 -28.30
CA LYS A 769 -1.56 -19.35 -29.39
C LYS A 769 -1.47 -17.89 -28.92
#